data_AF-A0A6J7KNP7-F1
#
_entry.id   AF-A0A6J7KNP7-F1
#
_cell.length_a   1.000
_cell.length_b   1.000
_cell.length_c   1.000
_cell.angle_alpha   90.00
_cell.angle_beta   90.00
_cell.angle_gamma   90.00
#
_symmetry.space_group_name_H-M   'P 1'
#
loop_
_entity.id
_entity.type
_entity.pdbx_description
1 polymer ?
#
loop_
_entity_poly.entity_id
_entity_poly.type
_entity_poly.pdbx_seq_one_letter_code
_entity_poly.pdbx_strand_id
1 'polypeptide(L)'
;MPFHFWLPGAMAAPTPVSAYLHAAAMVKAGVFLVARLAPGFAETAPWKPTILVLGTLTMLLGASRALRQHDLKLLLAYGTVSQLGLLTLLVGQGSRDVLLAGLGLLLAHALYKSALFLTVGIIDHDTGTRDLRVLSGLGRTRRRLAVIAGLAAASMAGVPLFAGFAAKETALDALLHGDALDVATLVAIVLGVALTAAYAWRFWWGAFATKDGVPDRRCDHADPHIELAPGLLAAGGLVLGIGFSALDALLARHADLAPSTLEKPLHLAGWHGFGVPLGLSVLALALGALVVVVGRRLAGRPIPAEETRRTIDARDSYVVLVRATERLSVAAARATQSGSLPVYLMTILFVFAAATATTLITGAPWNVELRVWDEPAQGAIGLLIVAATVLTLRSRRRLKAVVLSGVVGYGVATLFALQGAPDLALTQFLVETVTLVVVVLVLRRLPSHFTGTVSSKRRRRVHLLTGVVVGTLMAVLTVVAAGAREAAPVSELFAAASKLAGGENIVNVTLVDLRAWDTMGEIAVLVVAATGVTSLLFLRRRTRAMPRLSDPSADSPVWAMAPADPGAGPPRARPGAGSRTDPSVAAVAASAGLLNVVQNQAGGAGTARRAEQWLVAENTLAPERRSILLEVVVRLIFHTVLVLSVYLLWAGHDVPGGGFAGGLVAGLAFTIRYLAGGRYELGEAAPVGAGLVIGLGLVIAVGTGLAGAVVGDAVLQGGSWKPEIPLLGPLKLYSSTLFDVGVYLVVVGVVLDVLRSFGSEIDRQVDEETHGRRPTVQAAPTQDTPS
;
A
#
# COMPACT_ATOMS: atom_id res chain seq x y z
N MET A 1 -10.02 -8.74 34.81
CA MET A 1 -10.46 -9.78 33.85
C MET A 1 -11.13 -9.08 32.67
N PRO A 2 -10.97 -9.53 31.42
CA PRO A 2 -10.16 -10.65 30.95
C PRO A 2 -8.67 -10.30 30.77
N PHE A 3 -8.30 -9.02 30.71
CA PHE A 3 -6.94 -8.53 30.34
C PHE A 3 -5.87 -8.65 31.44
N HIS A 4 -5.94 -9.65 32.30
CA HIS A 4 -5.03 -9.80 33.44
C HIS A 4 -3.74 -10.57 33.11
N PHE A 5 -3.71 -11.30 31.99
CA PHE A 5 -2.65 -12.27 31.65
C PHE A 5 -1.27 -11.63 31.41
N TRP A 6 -1.23 -10.34 31.04
CA TRP A 6 0.04 -9.65 30.79
C TRP A 6 0.83 -9.40 32.08
N LEU A 7 0.16 -9.18 33.22
CA LEU A 7 0.83 -8.79 34.46
C LEU A 7 1.70 -9.93 35.03
N PRO A 8 1.24 -11.19 35.11
CA PRO A 8 2.12 -12.32 35.43
C PRO A 8 3.24 -12.51 34.41
N GLY A 9 2.96 -12.31 33.10
CA GLY A 9 3.97 -12.40 32.05
C GLY A 9 5.08 -11.35 32.17
N ALA A 10 4.75 -10.16 32.68
CA ALA A 10 5.70 -9.06 32.89
C ALA A 10 6.69 -9.31 34.05
N MET A 11 6.47 -10.33 34.88
CA MET A 11 7.37 -10.65 36.01
C MET A 11 8.76 -11.18 35.58
N ALA A 12 8.97 -11.39 34.28
CA ALA A 12 10.29 -11.60 33.69
C ALA A 12 11.21 -10.36 33.83
N ALA A 13 10.65 -9.15 33.98
CA ALA A 13 11.42 -7.92 34.16
C ALA A 13 12.21 -7.91 35.49
N PRO A 14 13.28 -7.11 35.62
CA PRO A 14 14.01 -6.94 36.88
C PRO A 14 13.09 -6.52 38.04
N THR A 15 13.34 -7.03 39.24
CA THR A 15 12.44 -6.85 40.38
C THR A 15 12.24 -5.39 40.82
N PRO A 16 13.24 -4.47 40.76
CA PRO A 16 13.00 -3.05 41.01
C PRO A 16 11.99 -2.43 40.02
N VAL A 17 12.04 -2.84 38.74
CA VAL A 17 11.06 -2.42 37.73
C VAL A 17 9.67 -2.96 38.09
N SER A 18 9.57 -4.21 38.55
CA SER A 18 8.30 -4.76 39.02
C SER A 18 7.76 -4.02 40.26
N ALA A 19 8.63 -3.66 41.21
CA ALA A 19 8.25 -2.89 42.39
C ALA A 19 7.71 -1.50 41.98
N TYR A 20 8.33 -0.81 41.03
CA TYR A 20 7.84 0.48 40.56
C TYR A 20 6.57 0.38 39.69
N LEU A 21 6.64 -0.35 38.57
CA LEU A 21 5.55 -0.40 37.58
C LEU A 21 4.32 -1.15 38.08
N HIS A 22 4.52 -2.27 38.78
CA HIS A 22 3.44 -3.17 39.17
C HIS A 22 2.98 -2.98 40.61
N ALA A 23 3.65 -2.17 41.42
CA ALA A 23 3.08 -1.70 42.68
C ALA A 23 2.52 -0.29 42.57
N ALA A 24 3.24 0.67 41.97
CA ALA A 24 2.97 2.10 42.15
C ALA A 24 2.57 2.87 40.87
N ALA A 25 3.08 2.53 39.69
CA ALA A 25 2.90 3.36 38.50
C ALA A 25 1.85 2.80 37.52
N MET A 26 2.27 1.92 36.61
CA MET A 26 1.48 1.48 35.45
C MET A 26 0.12 0.88 35.83
N VAL A 27 0.08 0.03 36.85
CA VAL A 27 -1.16 -0.63 37.27
C VAL A 27 -2.16 0.32 37.96
N LYS A 28 -1.69 1.45 38.50
CA LYS A 28 -2.54 2.46 39.13
C LYS A 28 -3.20 3.40 38.12
N ALA A 29 -2.68 3.52 36.90
CA ALA A 29 -3.26 4.39 35.88
C ALA A 29 -4.72 4.04 35.57
N GLY A 30 -5.05 2.75 35.48
CA GLY A 30 -6.43 2.30 35.30
C GLY A 30 -7.33 2.62 36.50
N VAL A 31 -6.84 2.39 37.72
CA VAL A 31 -7.58 2.72 38.96
C VAL A 31 -7.82 4.22 39.09
N PHE A 32 -6.80 5.04 38.76
CA PHE A 32 -6.92 6.50 38.71
C PHE A 32 -7.99 6.94 37.71
N LEU A 33 -8.03 6.35 36.52
CA LEU A 33 -9.04 6.68 35.52
C LEU A 33 -10.45 6.32 36.01
N VAL A 34 -10.65 5.15 36.63
CA VAL A 34 -11.94 4.79 37.22
C VAL A 34 -12.34 5.77 38.32
N ALA A 35 -11.43 6.08 39.25
CA ALA A 35 -11.66 7.05 40.32
C ALA A 35 -12.03 8.45 39.77
N ARG A 36 -11.38 8.88 38.69
CA ARG A 36 -11.62 10.19 38.07
C ARG A 36 -12.99 10.26 37.37
N LEU A 37 -13.44 9.16 36.79
CA LEU A 37 -14.70 9.07 36.04
C LEU A 37 -15.90 8.73 36.95
N ALA A 38 -15.69 8.04 38.07
CA ALA A 38 -16.76 7.57 38.95
C ALA A 38 -17.75 8.69 39.37
N PRO A 39 -17.33 9.91 39.79
CA PRO A 39 -18.29 10.96 40.17
C PRO A 39 -19.26 11.38 39.06
N GLY A 40 -18.89 11.22 37.78
CA GLY A 40 -19.76 11.55 36.64
C GLY A 40 -20.56 10.37 36.08
N PHE A 41 -20.10 9.13 36.31
CA PHE A 41 -20.69 7.93 35.71
C PHE A 41 -21.35 6.97 36.71
N ALA A 42 -21.14 7.13 38.01
CA ALA A 42 -21.65 6.18 39.02
C ALA A 42 -23.18 6.07 39.05
N GLU A 43 -23.89 7.14 38.69
CA GLU A 43 -25.35 7.16 38.59
C GLU A 43 -25.88 6.52 37.29
N THR A 44 -25.00 6.21 36.33
CA THR A 44 -25.42 5.53 35.09
C THR A 44 -25.67 4.05 35.37
N ALA A 45 -26.82 3.55 34.92
CA ALA A 45 -27.28 2.18 35.19
C ALA A 45 -26.23 1.06 34.93
N PRO A 46 -25.41 1.07 33.86
CA PRO A 46 -24.45 -0.02 33.63
C PRO A 46 -23.17 0.08 34.48
N TRP A 47 -22.87 1.22 35.10
CA TRP A 47 -21.57 1.45 35.76
C TRP A 47 -21.36 0.57 36.98
N LYS A 48 -22.18 0.73 38.03
CA LYS A 48 -22.03 0.00 39.30
C LYS A 48 -22.06 -1.53 39.11
N PRO A 49 -22.98 -2.12 38.31
CA PRO A 49 -22.97 -3.56 38.05
C PRO A 49 -21.70 -4.03 37.33
N THR A 50 -21.18 -3.24 36.37
CA THR A 50 -19.95 -3.60 35.64
C THR A 50 -18.74 -3.60 36.57
N ILE A 51 -18.62 -2.56 37.41
CA ILE A 51 -17.56 -2.46 38.42
C ILE A 51 -17.65 -3.63 39.41
N LEU A 52 -18.84 -3.91 39.93
CA LEU A 52 -19.09 -5.01 40.87
C LEU A 52 -18.68 -6.36 40.27
N VAL A 53 -19.18 -6.68 39.07
CA VAL A 53 -18.92 -7.97 38.41
C VAL A 53 -17.44 -8.12 38.05
N LEU A 54 -16.86 -7.15 37.34
CA LEU A 54 -15.48 -7.24 36.87
C LEU A 54 -14.47 -7.11 38.01
N GLY A 55 -14.73 -6.23 38.97
CA GLY A 55 -13.92 -6.01 40.16
C GLY A 55 -13.89 -7.26 41.04
N THR A 56 -15.06 -7.82 41.37
CA THR A 56 -15.17 -9.05 42.18
C THR A 56 -14.52 -10.24 41.50
N LEU A 57 -14.80 -10.46 40.21
CA LEU A 57 -14.21 -11.55 39.45
C LEU A 57 -12.67 -11.43 39.42
N THR A 58 -12.15 -10.22 39.21
CA THR A 58 -10.71 -9.95 39.19
C THR A 58 -10.08 -10.16 40.56
N MET A 59 -10.74 -9.69 41.62
CA MET A 59 -10.29 -9.82 42.99
C MET A 59 -10.19 -11.29 43.43
N LEU A 60 -11.28 -12.05 43.25
CA LEU A 60 -11.38 -13.44 43.71
C LEU A 60 -10.53 -14.39 42.87
N LEU A 61 -10.58 -14.30 41.53
CA LEU A 61 -9.75 -15.15 40.67
C LEU A 61 -8.27 -14.82 40.78
N GLY A 62 -7.92 -13.53 40.95
CA GLY A 62 -6.55 -13.10 41.23
C GLY A 62 -6.02 -13.74 42.51
N ALA A 63 -6.79 -13.67 43.61
CA ALA A 63 -6.39 -14.26 44.89
C ALA A 63 -6.30 -15.79 44.81
N SER A 64 -7.27 -16.43 44.16
CA SER A 64 -7.29 -17.89 43.94
C SER A 64 -6.09 -18.37 43.12
N ARG A 65 -5.67 -17.61 42.10
CA ARG A 65 -4.45 -17.91 41.33
C ARG A 65 -3.19 -17.63 42.13
N ALA A 66 -3.15 -16.58 42.96
CA ALA A 66 -2.01 -16.28 43.83
C ALA A 66 -1.73 -17.42 44.82
N LEU A 67 -2.77 -17.99 45.44
CA LEU A 67 -2.65 -19.11 46.36
C LEU A 67 -2.06 -20.39 45.72
N ARG A 68 -2.25 -20.56 44.41
CA ARG A 68 -1.72 -21.70 43.65
C ARG A 68 -0.31 -21.49 43.11
N GLN A 69 0.26 -20.29 43.21
CA GLN A 69 1.63 -20.04 42.77
C GLN A 69 2.66 -20.65 43.73
N HIS A 70 3.80 -21.03 43.17
CA HIS A 70 4.99 -21.47 43.89
C HIS A 70 6.14 -20.45 43.82
N ASP A 71 6.17 -19.63 42.78
CA ASP A 71 7.12 -18.53 42.64
C ASP A 71 6.61 -17.30 43.42
N LEU A 72 7.45 -16.75 44.31
CA LEU A 72 7.07 -15.60 45.17
C LEU A 72 6.70 -14.36 44.35
N LYS A 73 7.37 -14.10 43.23
CA LYS A 73 7.12 -12.93 42.38
C LYS A 73 5.80 -13.07 41.62
N LEU A 74 5.53 -14.26 41.08
CA LEU A 74 4.22 -14.57 40.45
C LEU A 74 3.07 -14.55 41.46
N LEU A 75 3.29 -15.04 42.69
CA LEU A 75 2.32 -14.92 43.78
C LEU A 75 1.97 -13.45 44.02
N LEU A 76 2.99 -12.59 44.14
CA LEU A 76 2.76 -11.15 44.31
C LEU A 76 2.10 -10.50 43.11
N ALA A 77 2.37 -10.94 41.88
CA ALA A 77 1.72 -10.45 40.66
C ALA A 77 0.22 -10.74 40.65
N TYR A 78 -0.18 -11.99 40.88
CA TYR A 78 -1.60 -12.34 40.99
C TYR A 78 -2.27 -11.71 42.22
N GLY A 79 -1.53 -11.54 43.33
CA GLY A 79 -2.00 -10.75 44.47
C GLY A 79 -2.21 -9.27 44.10
N THR A 80 -1.42 -8.72 43.17
CA THR A 80 -1.64 -7.36 42.65
C THR A 80 -2.89 -7.31 41.79
N VAL A 81 -3.11 -8.29 40.90
CA VAL A 81 -4.40 -8.41 40.17
C VAL A 81 -5.57 -8.41 41.16
N SER A 82 -5.46 -9.17 42.25
CA SER A 82 -6.49 -9.24 43.29
C SER A 82 -6.76 -7.87 43.93
N GLN A 83 -5.71 -7.17 44.36
CA GLN A 83 -5.82 -5.85 45.00
C GLN A 83 -6.29 -4.77 44.05
N LEU A 84 -5.95 -4.82 42.76
CA LEU A 84 -6.52 -3.90 41.76
C LEU A 84 -8.02 -4.15 41.57
N GLY A 85 -8.47 -5.40 41.65
CA GLY A 85 -9.90 -5.73 41.68
C GLY A 85 -10.60 -5.06 42.87
N LEU A 86 -10.02 -5.18 44.07
CA LEU A 86 -10.51 -4.51 45.28
C LEU A 86 -10.51 -2.98 45.13
N LEU A 87 -9.41 -2.38 44.67
CA LEU A 87 -9.30 -0.94 44.46
C LEU A 87 -10.36 -0.43 43.47
N THR A 88 -10.58 -1.13 42.35
CA THR A 88 -11.60 -0.78 41.37
C THR A 88 -13.01 -0.85 41.94
N LEU A 89 -13.31 -1.84 42.81
CA LEU A 89 -14.59 -1.90 43.53
C LEU A 89 -14.80 -0.67 44.41
N LEU A 90 -13.77 -0.26 45.17
CA LEU A 90 -13.87 0.87 46.07
C LEU A 90 -14.00 2.20 45.31
N VAL A 91 -13.04 2.52 44.44
CA VAL A 91 -13.03 3.82 43.76
C VAL A 91 -14.13 3.95 42.68
N GLY A 92 -14.69 2.83 42.23
CA GLY A 92 -15.76 2.79 41.23
C GLY A 92 -17.17 2.83 41.81
N GLN A 93 -17.35 2.78 43.14
CA GLN A 93 -18.69 2.72 43.75
C GLN A 93 -19.45 4.06 43.60
N GLY A 94 -18.77 5.20 43.71
CA GLY A 94 -19.33 6.54 43.44
C GLY A 94 -19.69 7.39 44.67
N SER A 95 -19.66 6.82 45.88
CA SER A 95 -19.82 7.57 47.13
C SER A 95 -18.51 8.14 47.64
N ARG A 96 -18.62 9.25 48.37
CA ARG A 96 -17.52 9.91 49.08
C ARG A 96 -16.74 8.96 50.00
N ASP A 97 -17.44 8.25 50.88
CA ASP A 97 -16.80 7.50 51.97
C ASP A 97 -16.07 6.25 51.46
N VAL A 98 -16.65 5.57 50.45
CA VAL A 98 -15.99 4.43 49.79
C VAL A 98 -14.82 4.91 48.93
N LEU A 99 -14.93 6.07 48.27
CA LEU A 99 -13.82 6.68 47.54
C LEU A 99 -12.65 7.03 48.46
N LEU A 100 -12.92 7.63 49.63
CA LEU A 100 -11.92 7.94 50.64
C LEU A 100 -11.16 6.67 51.08
N ALA A 101 -11.89 5.60 51.37
CA ALA A 101 -11.32 4.30 51.68
C ALA A 101 -10.48 3.73 50.52
N GLY A 102 -10.97 3.84 49.29
CA GLY A 102 -10.27 3.43 48.07
C GLY A 102 -8.95 4.17 47.84
N LEU A 103 -8.92 5.48 48.06
CA LEU A 103 -7.72 6.31 47.97
C LEU A 103 -6.70 5.96 49.06
N GLY A 104 -7.17 5.75 50.29
CA GLY A 104 -6.32 5.28 51.40
C GLY A 104 -5.69 3.92 51.08
N LEU A 105 -6.49 2.99 50.54
CA LEU A 105 -6.00 1.67 50.14
C LEU A 105 -5.04 1.75 48.95
N LEU A 106 -5.24 2.68 48.01
CA LEU A 106 -4.36 2.89 46.86
C LEU A 106 -2.93 3.23 47.31
N LEU A 107 -2.81 4.11 48.30
CA LEU A 107 -1.54 4.49 48.90
C LEU A 107 -0.93 3.34 49.70
N ALA A 108 -1.71 2.72 50.59
CA ALA A 108 -1.25 1.57 51.36
C ALA A 108 -0.72 0.46 50.44
N HIS A 109 -1.44 0.18 49.34
CA HIS A 109 -1.06 -0.78 48.31
C HIS A 109 0.28 -0.45 47.65
N ALA A 110 0.52 0.82 47.32
CA ALA A 110 1.81 1.25 46.78
C ALA A 110 2.96 0.87 47.71
N LEU A 111 2.80 1.13 49.01
CA LEU A 111 3.84 0.94 50.02
C LEU A 111 4.11 -0.55 50.25
N TYR A 112 3.08 -1.31 50.64
CA TYR A 112 3.29 -2.71 50.99
C TYR A 112 3.67 -3.56 49.78
N LYS A 113 3.14 -3.31 48.57
CA LYS A 113 3.56 -4.10 47.38
C LYS A 113 4.98 -3.78 46.96
N SER A 114 5.39 -2.51 46.97
CA SER A 114 6.76 -2.13 46.64
C SER A 114 7.74 -2.79 47.61
N ALA A 115 7.44 -2.73 48.93
CA ALA A 115 8.24 -3.39 49.95
C ALA A 115 8.33 -4.92 49.73
N LEU A 116 7.20 -5.58 49.43
CA LEU A 116 7.16 -7.03 49.20
C LEU A 116 7.93 -7.43 47.93
N PHE A 117 7.79 -6.71 46.82
CA PHE A 117 8.54 -7.00 45.59
C PHE A 117 10.04 -6.81 45.81
N LEU A 118 10.47 -5.71 46.44
CA LEU A 118 11.88 -5.49 46.75
C LEU A 118 12.42 -6.57 47.70
N THR A 119 11.63 -7.00 48.69
CA THR A 119 12.01 -8.13 49.57
C THR A 119 12.20 -9.42 48.77
N VAL A 120 11.30 -9.74 47.83
CA VAL A 120 11.48 -10.90 46.94
C VAL A 120 12.76 -10.75 46.10
N GLY A 121 13.08 -9.54 45.64
CA GLY A 121 14.31 -9.27 44.89
C GLY A 121 15.56 -9.55 45.72
N ILE A 122 15.55 -9.19 47.01
CA ILE A 122 16.64 -9.48 47.94
C ILE A 122 16.75 -11.00 48.18
N ILE A 123 15.63 -11.70 48.38
CA ILE A 123 15.64 -13.16 48.54
C ILE A 123 16.22 -13.85 47.30
N ASP A 124 15.79 -13.44 46.10
CA ASP A 124 16.24 -14.01 44.82
C ASP A 124 17.74 -13.76 44.62
N HIS A 125 18.21 -12.56 44.93
CA HIS A 125 19.62 -12.18 44.88
C HIS A 125 20.48 -12.97 45.88
N ASP A 126 20.05 -13.08 47.14
CA ASP A 126 20.85 -13.68 48.22
C ASP A 126 20.85 -15.22 48.20
N THR A 127 19.80 -15.84 47.63
CA THR A 127 19.62 -17.31 47.67
C THR A 127 19.63 -17.98 46.30
N GLY A 128 19.60 -17.21 45.21
CA GLY A 128 19.52 -17.69 43.84
C GLY A 128 18.19 -18.35 43.46
N THR A 129 17.18 -18.27 44.33
CA THR A 129 15.85 -18.85 44.06
C THR A 129 14.74 -18.07 44.74
N ARG A 130 13.55 -18.16 44.18
CA ARG A 130 12.32 -17.57 44.70
C ARG A 130 11.16 -18.56 44.76
N ASP A 131 11.46 -19.86 44.70
CA ASP A 131 10.48 -20.93 44.82
C ASP A 131 10.18 -21.23 46.29
N LEU A 132 8.95 -20.98 46.70
CA LEU A 132 8.48 -21.17 48.07
C LEU A 132 8.51 -22.64 48.53
N ARG A 133 8.78 -23.62 47.68
CA ARG A 133 8.89 -25.03 48.09
C ARG A 133 10.26 -25.36 48.68
N VAL A 134 11.30 -24.64 48.27
CA VAL A 134 12.70 -24.93 48.62
C VAL A 134 13.32 -23.87 49.55
N LEU A 135 12.69 -22.72 49.72
CA LEU A 135 13.10 -21.71 50.70
C LEU A 135 12.77 -22.17 52.13
N SER A 136 13.77 -22.31 52.99
CA SER A 136 13.61 -22.70 54.40
C SER A 136 14.63 -22.00 55.28
N GLY A 137 14.26 -21.64 56.49
CA GLY A 137 15.18 -21.12 57.52
C GLY A 137 15.48 -19.62 57.46
N LEU A 138 15.01 -18.90 56.43
CA LEU A 138 15.32 -17.47 56.23
C LEU A 138 14.83 -16.55 57.37
N GLY A 139 13.78 -16.92 58.11
CA GLY A 139 13.32 -16.14 59.26
C GLY A 139 14.34 -16.08 60.40
N ARG A 140 15.22 -17.09 60.52
CA ARG A 140 16.30 -17.14 61.51
C ARG A 140 17.57 -16.48 60.98
N THR A 141 17.93 -16.73 59.72
CA THR A 141 19.17 -16.22 59.11
C THR A 141 19.06 -14.76 58.65
N ARG A 142 17.90 -14.31 58.16
CA ARG A 142 17.62 -12.95 57.67
C ARG A 142 16.49 -12.29 58.46
N ARG A 143 16.65 -12.20 59.80
CA ARG A 143 15.61 -11.71 60.71
C ARG A 143 15.09 -10.30 60.39
N ARG A 144 15.98 -9.38 59.97
CA ARG A 144 15.59 -8.00 59.59
C ARG A 144 14.65 -8.00 58.39
N LEU A 145 15.03 -8.69 57.31
CA LEU A 145 14.21 -8.88 56.13
C LEU A 145 12.87 -9.56 56.42
N ALA A 146 12.85 -10.55 57.32
CA ALA A 146 11.63 -11.24 57.75
C ALA A 146 10.65 -10.30 58.48
N VAL A 147 11.16 -9.37 59.30
CA VAL A 147 10.36 -8.32 59.95
C VAL A 147 9.82 -7.33 58.92
N ILE A 148 10.67 -6.84 58.00
CA ILE A 148 10.26 -5.90 56.94
C ILE A 148 9.13 -6.49 56.10
N ALA A 149 9.30 -7.73 55.61
CA ALA A 149 8.26 -8.43 54.88
C ALA A 149 7.03 -8.74 55.73
N GLY A 150 7.21 -9.02 57.02
CA GLY A 150 6.13 -9.24 57.97
C GLY A 150 5.25 -8.02 58.15
N LEU A 151 5.85 -6.84 58.35
CA LEU A 151 5.14 -5.55 58.45
C LEU A 151 4.37 -5.24 57.15
N ALA A 152 5.01 -5.41 55.99
CA ALA A 152 4.35 -5.21 54.70
C ALA A 152 3.22 -6.22 54.46
N ALA A 153 3.41 -7.50 54.78
CA ALA A 153 2.39 -8.54 54.66
C ALA A 153 1.23 -8.32 55.65
N ALA A 154 1.49 -7.83 56.86
CA ALA A 154 0.48 -7.47 57.85
C ALA A 154 -0.39 -6.29 57.35
N SER A 155 0.25 -5.25 56.80
CA SER A 155 -0.48 -4.17 56.13
C SER A 155 -1.30 -4.67 54.94
N MET A 156 -0.77 -5.59 54.13
CA MET A 156 -1.49 -6.18 53.00
C MET A 156 -2.68 -7.02 53.45
N ALA A 157 -2.54 -7.79 54.54
CA ALA A 157 -3.62 -8.60 55.12
C ALA A 157 -4.72 -7.72 55.74
N GLY A 158 -4.37 -6.54 56.28
CA GLY A 158 -5.28 -5.68 57.02
C GLY A 158 -5.25 -6.01 58.51
N VAL A 159 -4.06 -6.12 59.10
CA VAL A 159 -3.88 -6.22 60.56
C VAL A 159 -4.03 -4.83 61.17
N PRO A 160 -4.66 -4.68 62.35
CA PRO A 160 -4.77 -3.39 63.06
C PRO A 160 -3.45 -2.62 63.15
N LEU A 161 -3.53 -1.29 63.23
CA LEU A 161 -2.42 -0.31 63.25
C LEU A 161 -1.78 0.03 61.90
N PHE A 162 -2.03 -0.73 60.84
CA PHE A 162 -1.47 -0.45 59.51
C PHE A 162 -2.44 0.33 58.63
N ALA A 163 -1.92 1.13 57.70
CA ALA A 163 -2.73 1.90 56.74
C ALA A 163 -3.67 1.01 55.91
N GLY A 164 -3.25 -0.22 55.60
CA GLY A 164 -4.10 -1.18 54.89
C GLY A 164 -5.28 -1.71 55.70
N PHE A 165 -5.24 -1.65 57.04
CA PHE A 165 -6.39 -1.94 57.89
C PHE A 165 -7.33 -0.75 57.94
N ALA A 166 -6.82 0.45 58.25
CA ALA A 166 -7.62 1.68 58.30
C ALA A 166 -8.46 1.88 57.03
N ALA A 167 -7.85 1.71 55.85
CA ALA A 167 -8.56 1.84 54.58
C ALA A 167 -9.63 0.74 54.35
N LYS A 168 -9.36 -0.51 54.74
CA LYS A 168 -10.34 -1.60 54.57
C LYS A 168 -11.48 -1.51 55.57
N GLU A 169 -11.19 -1.13 56.81
CA GLU A 169 -12.22 -0.98 57.85
C GLU A 169 -13.18 0.16 57.49
N THR A 170 -12.65 1.32 57.06
CA THR A 170 -13.48 2.42 56.53
C THR A 170 -14.33 1.98 55.33
N ALA A 171 -13.79 1.17 54.42
CA ALA A 171 -14.57 0.64 53.30
C ALA A 171 -15.72 -0.26 53.75
N LEU A 172 -15.48 -1.13 54.74
CA LEU A 172 -16.52 -2.01 55.29
C LEU A 172 -17.62 -1.20 55.97
N ASP A 173 -17.26 -0.18 56.76
CA ASP A 173 -18.23 0.67 57.46
C ASP A 173 -19.10 1.49 56.51
N ALA A 174 -18.50 2.06 55.47
CA ALA A 174 -19.20 2.82 54.44
C ALA A 174 -20.26 1.99 53.67
N LEU A 175 -20.00 0.69 53.47
CA LEU A 175 -20.89 -0.20 52.70
C LEU A 175 -21.98 -0.88 53.55
N LEU A 176 -21.91 -0.81 54.88
CA LEU A 176 -22.90 -1.46 55.77
C LEU A 176 -24.30 -0.87 55.66
N HIS A 177 -24.40 0.41 55.32
CA HIS A 177 -25.65 1.17 55.30
C HIS A 177 -26.18 1.43 53.88
N GLY A 178 -25.61 0.74 52.88
CA GLY A 178 -25.92 0.94 51.47
C GLY A 178 -27.09 0.09 50.96
N ASP A 179 -27.29 0.14 49.65
CA ASP A 179 -28.33 -0.63 48.96
C ASP A 179 -27.95 -2.12 48.77
N ALA A 180 -28.77 -2.90 48.06
CA ALA A 180 -28.50 -4.32 47.81
C ALA A 180 -27.19 -4.56 47.02
N LEU A 181 -26.78 -3.64 46.13
CA LEU A 181 -25.53 -3.74 45.38
C LEU A 181 -24.34 -3.42 46.30
N ASP A 182 -24.50 -2.49 47.25
CA ASP A 182 -23.49 -2.19 48.25
C ASP A 182 -23.27 -3.38 49.21
N VAL A 183 -24.34 -4.05 49.63
CA VAL A 183 -24.25 -5.29 50.42
C VAL A 183 -23.56 -6.41 49.63
N ALA A 184 -23.87 -6.56 48.34
CA ALA A 184 -23.17 -7.52 47.48
C ALA A 184 -21.67 -7.18 47.35
N THR A 185 -21.34 -5.90 47.24
CA THR A 185 -19.96 -5.38 47.21
C THR A 185 -19.25 -5.66 48.53
N LEU A 186 -19.90 -5.44 49.67
CA LEU A 186 -19.39 -5.73 51.01
C LEU A 186 -19.02 -7.22 51.14
N VAL A 187 -19.93 -8.13 50.78
CA VAL A 187 -19.68 -9.58 50.83
C VAL A 187 -18.50 -9.96 49.93
N ALA A 188 -18.44 -9.41 48.72
CA ALA A 188 -17.33 -9.64 47.81
C ALA A 188 -15.99 -9.18 48.41
N ILE A 189 -15.95 -7.98 49.02
CA ILE A 189 -14.77 -7.42 49.68
C ILE A 189 -14.33 -8.30 50.85
N VAL A 190 -15.24 -8.73 51.74
CA VAL A 190 -14.91 -9.60 52.87
C VAL A 190 -14.25 -10.90 52.39
N LEU A 191 -14.81 -11.54 51.36
CA LEU A 191 -14.23 -12.74 50.74
C LEU A 191 -12.85 -12.47 50.10
N GLY A 192 -12.71 -11.35 49.40
CA GLY A 192 -11.46 -10.93 48.78
C GLY A 192 -10.36 -10.59 49.78
N VAL A 193 -10.71 -9.94 50.89
CA VAL A 193 -9.81 -9.64 52.01
C VAL A 193 -9.40 -10.91 52.73
N ALA A 194 -10.32 -11.88 52.92
CA ALA A 194 -9.99 -13.18 53.49
C ALA A 194 -8.96 -13.94 52.63
N LEU A 195 -9.18 -14.02 51.31
CA LEU A 195 -8.21 -14.64 50.40
C LEU A 195 -6.89 -13.84 50.34
N THR A 196 -6.94 -12.53 50.51
CA THR A 196 -5.75 -11.68 50.63
C THR A 196 -4.93 -12.00 51.86
N ALA A 197 -5.56 -12.13 53.03
CA ALA A 197 -4.91 -12.57 54.24
C ALA A 197 -4.30 -13.97 54.08
N ALA A 198 -5.01 -14.88 53.40
CA ALA A 198 -4.51 -16.22 53.11
C ALA A 198 -3.23 -16.22 52.27
N TYR A 199 -3.19 -15.47 51.14
CA TYR A 199 -1.97 -15.44 50.32
C TYR A 199 -0.86 -14.57 50.93
N ALA A 200 -1.19 -13.57 51.76
CA ALA A 200 -0.20 -12.80 52.54
C ALA A 200 0.52 -13.71 53.54
N TRP A 201 -0.24 -14.51 54.28
CA TRP A 201 0.31 -15.52 55.19
C TRP A 201 1.12 -16.57 54.43
N ARG A 202 0.59 -17.08 53.31
CA ARG A 202 1.30 -18.05 52.45
C ARG A 202 2.62 -17.50 51.95
N PHE A 203 2.67 -16.23 51.53
CA PHE A 203 3.89 -15.56 51.12
C PHE A 203 4.91 -15.52 52.25
N TRP A 204 4.53 -14.99 53.42
CA TRP A 204 5.46 -14.80 54.53
C TRP A 204 5.97 -16.15 55.06
N TRP A 205 5.07 -17.11 55.29
CA TRP A 205 5.47 -18.45 55.70
C TRP A 205 6.30 -19.17 54.62
N GLY A 206 5.92 -19.04 53.35
CA GLY A 206 6.60 -19.66 52.23
C GLY A 206 8.04 -19.17 52.06
N ALA A 207 8.29 -17.89 52.34
CA ALA A 207 9.61 -17.28 52.27
C ALA A 207 10.46 -17.49 53.54
N PHE A 208 9.89 -17.33 54.75
CA PHE A 208 10.68 -17.19 55.98
C PHE A 208 10.55 -18.33 56.99
N ALA A 209 9.54 -19.20 56.88
CA ALA A 209 9.39 -20.29 57.86
C ALA A 209 10.49 -21.36 57.73
N THR A 210 10.76 -22.05 58.83
CA THR A 210 11.52 -23.31 58.79
C THR A 210 10.54 -24.43 58.43
N LYS A 211 10.91 -25.27 57.46
CA LYS A 211 10.07 -26.36 56.95
C LYS A 211 10.71 -27.70 57.24
N ASP A 212 9.91 -28.62 57.75
CA ASP A 212 10.36 -29.98 58.06
C ASP A 212 10.81 -30.70 56.78
N GLY A 213 11.99 -31.32 56.84
CA GLY A 213 12.56 -32.05 55.70
C GLY A 213 13.14 -31.19 54.57
N VAL A 214 13.14 -29.85 54.68
CA VAL A 214 13.78 -28.96 53.70
C VAL A 214 15.00 -28.29 54.34
N PRO A 215 16.22 -28.51 53.81
CA PRO A 215 17.43 -27.95 54.40
C PRO A 215 17.40 -26.41 54.40
N ASP A 216 17.92 -25.81 55.48
CA ASP A 216 18.02 -24.35 55.61
C ASP A 216 18.92 -23.78 54.51
N ARG A 217 18.48 -22.68 53.89
CA ARG A 217 19.28 -22.00 52.88
C ARG A 217 20.28 -21.03 53.51
N ARG A 218 21.54 -21.15 53.07
CA ARG A 218 22.62 -20.21 53.40
C ARG A 218 22.52 -18.98 52.51
N CYS A 219 22.79 -17.81 53.08
CA CYS A 219 22.92 -16.53 52.37
C CYS A 219 24.38 -16.07 52.53
N ASP A 220 25.14 -16.11 51.44
CA ASP A 220 26.57 -15.80 51.48
C ASP A 220 26.85 -14.29 51.37
N HIS A 221 25.89 -13.52 50.87
CA HIS A 221 25.96 -12.07 50.72
C HIS A 221 24.76 -11.43 51.42
N ALA A 222 25.02 -10.65 52.47
CA ALA A 222 24.00 -9.90 53.19
C ALA A 222 24.43 -8.45 53.31
N ASP A 223 24.06 -7.62 52.33
CA ASP A 223 24.23 -6.18 52.42
C ASP A 223 23.03 -5.56 53.18
N PRO A 224 23.22 -4.94 54.35
CA PRO A 224 22.12 -4.28 55.07
C PRO A 224 21.56 -3.06 54.33
N HIS A 225 22.32 -2.43 53.43
CA HIS A 225 21.90 -1.20 52.75
C HIS A 225 20.77 -1.43 51.74
N ILE A 226 20.72 -2.60 51.08
CA ILE A 226 19.63 -2.91 50.15
C ILE A 226 18.28 -3.12 50.86
N GLU A 227 18.30 -3.46 52.16
CA GLU A 227 17.11 -3.61 52.99
C GLU A 227 16.49 -2.26 53.40
N LEU A 228 17.23 -1.15 53.27
CA LEU A 228 16.76 0.18 53.67
C LEU A 228 15.50 0.59 52.90
N ALA A 229 15.49 0.42 51.58
CA ALA A 229 14.36 0.81 50.74
C ALA A 229 13.06 0.05 51.08
N PRO A 230 13.01 -1.30 51.10
CA PRO A 230 11.80 -2.01 51.53
C PRO A 230 11.47 -1.75 53.00
N GLY A 231 12.47 -1.53 53.87
CA GLY A 231 12.28 -1.17 55.27
C GLY A 231 11.54 0.16 55.45
N LEU A 232 11.97 1.22 54.74
CA LEU A 232 11.31 2.53 54.76
C LEU A 232 9.87 2.45 54.25
N LEU A 233 9.62 1.67 53.21
CA LEU A 233 8.28 1.48 52.66
C LEU A 233 7.35 0.71 53.61
N ALA A 234 7.85 -0.34 54.25
CA ALA A 234 7.10 -1.11 55.25
C ALA A 234 6.81 -0.26 56.51
N ALA A 235 7.80 0.49 56.98
CA ALA A 235 7.64 1.43 58.10
C ALA A 235 6.65 2.54 57.75
N GLY A 236 6.69 3.08 56.52
CA GLY A 236 5.74 4.08 56.03
C GLY A 236 4.29 3.60 56.12
N GLY A 237 4.01 2.32 55.82
CA GLY A 237 2.67 1.74 55.98
C GLY A 237 2.18 1.70 57.43
N LEU A 238 3.08 1.53 58.40
CA LEU A 238 2.76 1.59 59.83
C LEU A 238 2.59 3.04 60.32
N VAL A 239 3.52 3.92 59.95
CA VAL A 239 3.48 5.35 60.31
C VAL A 239 2.20 6.01 59.78
N LEU A 240 1.79 5.72 58.54
CA LEU A 240 0.53 6.23 57.99
C LEU A 240 -0.71 5.57 58.61
N GLY A 241 -0.59 4.33 59.11
CA GLY A 241 -1.68 3.68 59.85
C GLY A 241 -1.94 4.32 61.21
N ILE A 242 -0.88 4.75 61.89
CA ILE A 242 -0.96 5.51 63.15
C ILE A 242 -1.35 6.97 62.88
N GLY A 243 -0.75 7.60 61.85
CA GLY A 243 -0.99 8.97 61.42
C GLY A 243 -2.19 9.12 60.46
N PHE A 244 -3.22 8.30 60.62
CA PHE A 244 -4.36 8.24 59.70
C PHE A 244 -5.11 9.58 59.56
N SER A 245 -5.11 10.42 60.60
CA SER A 245 -5.81 11.71 60.60
C SER A 245 -5.20 12.72 59.63
N ALA A 246 -3.88 12.73 59.50
CA ALA A 246 -3.19 13.56 58.51
C ALA A 246 -3.45 13.05 57.09
N LEU A 247 -3.52 11.73 56.92
CA LEU A 247 -3.84 11.11 55.63
C LEU A 247 -5.29 11.40 55.23
N ASP A 248 -6.23 11.32 56.18
CA ASP A 248 -7.63 11.70 56.01
C ASP A 248 -7.77 13.12 55.48
N ALA A 249 -7.15 14.10 56.14
CA ALA A 249 -7.23 15.51 55.77
C ALA A 249 -6.69 15.79 54.35
N LEU A 250 -5.72 15.00 53.88
CA LEU A 250 -5.17 15.11 52.52
C LEU A 250 -6.10 14.47 51.48
N LEU A 251 -6.63 13.29 51.76
CA LEU A 251 -7.45 12.52 50.82
C LEU A 251 -8.90 13.01 50.76
N ALA A 252 -9.43 13.54 51.87
CA ALA A 252 -10.78 14.10 51.98
C ALA A 252 -11.02 15.19 50.92
N ARG A 253 -10.01 16.04 50.64
CA ARG A 253 -10.09 17.09 49.60
C ARG A 253 -10.52 16.57 48.23
N HIS A 254 -10.15 15.34 47.90
CA HIS A 254 -10.56 14.70 46.64
C HIS A 254 -11.84 13.89 46.81
N ALA A 255 -12.02 13.23 47.95
CA ALA A 255 -13.24 12.49 48.25
C ALA A 255 -14.49 13.40 48.29
N ASP A 256 -14.34 14.64 48.77
CA ASP A 256 -15.40 15.65 48.87
C ASP A 256 -15.97 16.09 47.51
N LEU A 257 -15.32 15.72 46.39
CA LEU A 257 -15.86 15.91 45.04
C LEU A 257 -16.97 14.91 44.70
N ALA A 258 -17.13 13.84 45.49
CA ALA A 258 -18.17 12.83 45.34
C ALA A 258 -19.30 13.04 46.36
N PRO A 259 -20.54 12.64 46.05
CA PRO A 259 -21.65 12.77 46.98
C PRO A 259 -21.47 11.86 48.21
N SER A 260 -21.79 12.36 49.39
CA SER A 260 -21.88 11.57 50.63
C SER A 260 -23.28 10.95 50.75
N THR A 261 -23.36 9.67 51.08
CA THR A 261 -24.62 8.97 51.36
C THR A 261 -24.96 8.93 52.85
N LEU A 262 -24.00 9.30 53.71
CA LEU A 262 -24.15 9.28 55.17
C LEU A 262 -24.40 10.69 55.73
N GLU A 263 -25.23 10.78 56.77
CA GLU A 263 -25.54 12.03 57.49
C GLU A 263 -24.30 12.64 58.18
N LYS A 264 -23.36 11.79 58.62
CA LYS A 264 -22.04 12.21 59.11
C LYS A 264 -20.97 11.61 58.21
N PRO A 265 -20.14 12.43 57.56
CA PRO A 265 -19.08 11.93 56.69
C PRO A 265 -18.13 11.04 57.49
N LEU A 266 -17.78 9.88 56.92
CA LEU A 266 -16.79 9.01 57.53
C LEU A 266 -15.40 9.60 57.37
N HIS A 267 -14.55 9.32 58.36
CA HIS A 267 -13.13 9.60 58.32
C HIS A 267 -12.35 8.28 58.29
N LEU A 268 -11.17 8.31 57.69
CA LEU A 268 -10.18 7.26 57.90
C LEU A 268 -9.88 7.21 59.40
N ALA A 269 -10.07 6.05 60.01
CA ALA A 269 -9.66 5.82 61.39
C ALA A 269 -8.77 4.58 61.45
N GLY A 270 -7.75 4.62 62.30
CA GLY A 270 -6.94 3.45 62.61
C GLY A 270 -7.67 2.42 63.48
N TRP A 271 -8.83 2.82 64.03
CA TRP A 271 -9.69 2.02 64.89
C TRP A 271 -11.08 2.70 65.02
N HIS A 272 -12.15 2.06 64.55
CA HIS A 272 -13.53 2.61 64.63
C HIS A 272 -14.32 2.19 65.90
N GLY A 273 -13.74 1.37 66.78
CA GLY A 273 -14.39 0.86 67.98
C GLY A 273 -14.81 -0.61 67.88
N PHE A 274 -15.42 -1.15 68.94
CA PHE A 274 -16.02 -2.48 68.89
C PHE A 274 -17.34 -2.43 68.12
N GLY A 275 -17.26 -2.57 66.79
CA GLY A 275 -18.41 -2.52 65.88
C GLY A 275 -18.44 -3.67 64.87
N VAL A 276 -19.47 -3.66 64.02
CA VAL A 276 -19.63 -4.63 62.91
C VAL A 276 -18.44 -4.61 61.94
N PRO A 277 -17.86 -3.45 61.52
CA PRO A 277 -16.70 -3.42 60.63
C PRO A 277 -15.47 -4.18 61.18
N LEU A 278 -15.21 -4.02 62.48
CA LEU A 278 -14.14 -4.76 63.17
C LEU A 278 -14.44 -6.26 63.19
N GLY A 279 -15.67 -6.64 63.49
CA GLY A 279 -16.14 -8.04 63.45
C GLY A 279 -15.93 -8.69 62.09
N LEU A 280 -16.27 -7.98 61.01
CA LEU A 280 -16.04 -8.43 59.62
C LEU A 280 -14.54 -8.51 59.28
N SER A 281 -13.73 -7.58 59.77
CA SER A 281 -12.27 -7.62 59.58
C SER A 281 -11.63 -8.82 60.28
N VAL A 282 -12.01 -9.08 61.54
CA VAL A 282 -11.57 -10.27 62.30
C VAL A 282 -12.05 -11.54 61.62
N LEU A 283 -13.30 -11.58 61.16
CA LEU A 283 -13.84 -12.70 60.40
C LEU A 283 -13.05 -12.95 59.12
N ALA A 284 -12.71 -11.90 58.36
CA ALA A 284 -11.92 -12.04 57.14
C ALA A 284 -10.51 -12.60 57.42
N LEU A 285 -9.83 -12.11 58.47
CA LEU A 285 -8.53 -12.65 58.90
C LEU A 285 -8.64 -14.11 59.36
N ALA A 286 -9.67 -14.46 60.13
CA ALA A 286 -9.92 -15.82 60.60
C ALA A 286 -10.22 -16.78 59.43
N LEU A 287 -11.05 -16.37 58.47
CA LEU A 287 -11.33 -17.11 57.24
C LEU A 287 -10.06 -17.29 56.41
N GLY A 288 -9.23 -16.25 56.28
CA GLY A 288 -7.94 -16.34 55.60
C GLY A 288 -6.99 -17.34 56.26
N ALA A 289 -6.88 -17.33 57.58
CA ALA A 289 -6.11 -18.30 58.34
C ALA A 289 -6.66 -19.73 58.16
N LEU A 290 -7.98 -19.90 58.21
CA LEU A 290 -8.66 -21.18 57.97
C LEU A 290 -8.33 -21.74 56.58
N VAL A 291 -8.40 -20.91 55.53
CA VAL A 291 -8.03 -21.30 54.16
C VAL A 291 -6.60 -21.81 54.09
N VAL A 292 -5.65 -21.17 54.78
CA VAL A 292 -4.26 -21.65 54.83
C VAL A 292 -4.14 -22.98 55.58
N VAL A 293 -4.75 -23.10 56.75
CA VAL A 293 -4.65 -24.31 57.58
C VAL A 293 -5.27 -25.51 56.88
N VAL A 294 -6.48 -25.35 56.34
CA VAL A 294 -7.17 -26.38 55.56
C VAL A 294 -6.39 -26.70 54.28
N GLY A 295 -5.90 -25.67 53.58
CA GLY A 295 -5.07 -25.84 52.39
C GLY A 295 -3.81 -26.66 52.65
N ARG A 296 -3.13 -26.47 53.78
CA ARG A 296 -1.97 -27.28 54.18
C ARG A 296 -2.33 -28.73 54.49
N ARG A 297 -3.45 -28.97 55.17
CA ARG A 297 -3.95 -30.33 55.45
C ARG A 297 -4.32 -31.09 54.17
N LEU A 298 -4.90 -30.38 53.20
CA LEU A 298 -5.29 -30.94 51.91
C LEU A 298 -4.12 -31.08 50.93
N ALA A 299 -3.05 -30.30 51.06
CA ALA A 299 -1.87 -30.35 50.19
C ALA A 299 -1.11 -31.70 50.26
N GLY A 300 -1.38 -32.55 51.25
CA GLY A 300 -0.89 -33.94 51.30
C GLY A 300 -1.64 -34.90 50.36
N ARG A 301 -2.71 -34.46 49.68
CA ARG A 301 -3.43 -35.25 48.67
C ARG A 301 -2.98 -34.83 47.26
N PRO A 302 -2.56 -35.76 46.40
CA PRO A 302 -2.23 -35.44 45.02
C PRO A 302 -3.49 -34.93 44.31
N ILE A 303 -3.53 -33.63 43.99
CA ILE A 303 -4.54 -33.08 43.09
C ILE A 303 -4.16 -33.51 41.67
N PRO A 304 -5.02 -34.24 40.94
CA PRO A 304 -4.72 -34.66 39.58
C PRO A 304 -4.38 -33.46 38.70
N ALA A 305 -3.26 -33.53 37.97
CA ALA A 305 -2.79 -32.46 37.10
C ALA A 305 -3.81 -32.06 36.01
N GLU A 306 -4.74 -32.96 35.66
CA GLU A 306 -5.83 -32.72 34.72
C GLU A 306 -6.85 -31.68 35.19
N GLU A 307 -7.11 -31.59 36.50
CA GLU A 307 -8.13 -30.69 37.04
C GLU A 307 -7.65 -29.23 37.09
N THR A 308 -6.33 -29.03 37.12
CA THR A 308 -5.71 -27.70 37.03
C THR A 308 -5.65 -27.19 35.58
N ARG A 309 -5.72 -28.09 34.57
CA ARG A 309 -5.69 -27.74 33.13
C ARG A 309 -7.03 -27.31 32.55
N ARG A 310 -8.16 -27.50 33.24
CA ARG A 310 -9.51 -27.22 32.69
C ARG A 310 -9.94 -25.76 32.71
N THR A 311 -9.18 -24.85 33.30
CA THR A 311 -9.51 -23.41 33.20
C THR A 311 -8.91 -22.81 31.94
N ILE A 312 -9.74 -22.32 31.02
CA ILE A 312 -9.31 -21.51 29.89
C ILE A 312 -8.46 -20.35 30.42
N ASP A 313 -7.18 -20.30 30.04
CA ASP A 313 -6.31 -19.18 30.37
C ASP A 313 -6.61 -18.02 29.42
N ALA A 314 -6.69 -16.79 29.94
CA ALA A 314 -6.97 -15.62 29.13
C ALA A 314 -5.84 -15.36 28.09
N ARG A 315 -4.63 -15.87 28.37
CA ARG A 315 -3.52 -15.87 27.43
C ARG A 315 -3.83 -16.69 26.17
N ASP A 316 -4.43 -17.87 26.32
CA ASP A 316 -4.73 -18.75 25.19
C ASP A 316 -5.78 -18.12 24.28
N SER A 317 -6.81 -17.51 24.88
CA SER A 317 -7.82 -16.74 24.15
C SER A 317 -7.21 -15.58 23.36
N TYR A 318 -6.27 -14.84 23.95
CA TYR A 318 -5.55 -13.77 23.25
C TYR A 318 -4.75 -14.30 22.06
N VAL A 319 -4.01 -15.40 22.24
CA VAL A 319 -3.22 -16.01 21.15
C VAL A 319 -4.13 -16.51 20.01
N VAL A 320 -5.28 -17.08 20.33
CA VAL A 320 -6.27 -17.49 19.32
C VAL A 320 -6.79 -16.29 18.54
N LEU A 321 -7.12 -15.19 19.22
CA LEU A 321 -7.59 -13.96 18.58
C LEU A 321 -6.54 -13.39 17.62
N VAL A 322 -5.29 -13.24 18.07
CA VAL A 322 -4.18 -12.75 17.22
C VAL A 322 -4.00 -13.62 15.98
N ARG A 323 -3.99 -14.95 16.15
CA ARG A 323 -3.87 -15.89 15.03
C ARG A 323 -5.08 -15.84 14.08
N ALA A 324 -6.28 -15.61 14.60
CA ALA A 324 -7.47 -15.44 13.77
C ALA A 324 -7.37 -14.17 12.92
N THR A 325 -6.93 -13.06 13.51
CA THR A 325 -6.67 -11.80 12.79
C THR A 325 -5.63 -11.97 11.70
N GLU A 326 -4.53 -12.67 11.97
CA GLU A 326 -3.49 -12.96 10.98
C GLU A 326 -4.04 -13.81 9.82
N ARG A 327 -4.76 -14.89 10.12
CA ARG A 327 -5.38 -15.75 9.10
C ARG A 327 -6.37 -14.98 8.24
N LEU A 328 -7.19 -14.13 8.86
CA LEU A 328 -8.14 -13.28 8.15
C LEU A 328 -7.42 -12.29 7.24
N SER A 329 -6.34 -11.68 7.71
CA SER A 329 -5.53 -10.74 6.92
C SER A 329 -4.94 -11.43 5.69
N VAL A 330 -4.39 -12.63 5.87
CA VAL A 330 -3.84 -13.43 4.77
C VAL A 330 -4.94 -13.89 3.80
N ALA A 331 -6.13 -14.27 4.32
CA ALA A 331 -7.26 -14.65 3.48
C ALA A 331 -7.78 -13.47 2.64
N ALA A 332 -7.90 -12.29 3.23
CA ALA A 332 -8.29 -11.06 2.55
C ALA A 332 -7.27 -10.66 1.47
N ALA A 333 -5.97 -10.75 1.79
CA ALA A 333 -4.91 -10.50 0.81
C ALA A 333 -4.99 -11.49 -0.35
N ARG A 334 -5.15 -12.80 -0.09
CA ARG A 334 -5.30 -13.80 -1.15
C ARG A 334 -6.55 -13.60 -2.01
N ALA A 335 -7.66 -13.16 -1.42
CA ALA A 335 -8.89 -12.92 -2.15
C ALA A 335 -8.80 -11.69 -3.09
N THR A 336 -8.09 -10.64 -2.66
CA THR A 336 -7.99 -9.39 -3.42
C THR A 336 -6.78 -9.35 -4.34
N GLN A 337 -5.61 -9.85 -3.91
CA GLN A 337 -4.35 -9.80 -4.65
C GLN A 337 -4.10 -11.07 -5.47
N SER A 338 -4.99 -11.36 -6.42
CA SER A 338 -4.89 -12.56 -7.26
C SER A 338 -3.69 -12.58 -8.23
N GLY A 339 -3.03 -11.44 -8.46
CA GLY A 339 -1.93 -11.29 -9.43
C GLY A 339 -2.35 -11.41 -10.90
N SER A 340 -3.66 -11.51 -11.18
CA SER A 340 -4.19 -11.75 -12.52
C SER A 340 -4.92 -10.52 -13.05
N LEU A 341 -4.37 -9.88 -14.09
CA LEU A 341 -5.00 -8.73 -14.75
C LEU A 341 -6.46 -8.98 -15.18
N PRO A 342 -6.83 -10.14 -15.78
CA PRO A 342 -8.23 -10.42 -16.09
C PRO A 342 -9.14 -10.47 -14.86
N VAL A 343 -8.65 -10.91 -13.69
CA VAL A 343 -9.47 -10.91 -12.46
C VAL A 343 -9.72 -9.48 -12.01
N TYR A 344 -8.68 -8.63 -11.98
CA TYR A 344 -8.84 -7.22 -11.64
C TYR A 344 -9.80 -6.50 -12.59
N LEU A 345 -9.66 -6.71 -13.90
CA LEU A 345 -10.54 -6.11 -14.90
C LEU A 345 -11.99 -6.57 -14.71
N MET A 346 -12.20 -7.87 -14.44
CA MET A 346 -13.54 -8.40 -14.18
C MET A 346 -14.15 -7.81 -12.91
N THR A 347 -13.36 -7.59 -11.85
CA THR A 347 -13.81 -6.91 -10.63
C THR A 347 -14.20 -5.47 -10.91
N ILE A 348 -13.39 -4.72 -11.65
CA ILE A 348 -13.69 -3.32 -12.03
C ILE A 348 -14.98 -3.26 -12.84
N LEU A 349 -15.09 -4.08 -13.89
CA LEU A 349 -16.27 -4.15 -14.75
C LEU A 349 -17.52 -4.58 -13.97
N PHE A 350 -17.39 -5.50 -13.03
CA PHE A 350 -18.50 -5.94 -12.19
C PHE A 350 -18.97 -4.82 -11.25
N VAL A 351 -18.05 -4.14 -10.55
CA VAL A 351 -18.40 -3.03 -9.65
C VAL A 351 -19.03 -1.88 -10.44
N PHE A 352 -18.47 -1.55 -11.60
CA PHE A 352 -19.03 -0.56 -12.51
C PHE A 352 -20.45 -0.94 -12.98
N ALA A 353 -20.64 -2.18 -13.43
CA ALA A 353 -21.94 -2.69 -13.87
C ALA A 353 -22.96 -2.69 -12.72
N ALA A 354 -22.56 -3.12 -11.53
CA ALA A 354 -23.42 -3.13 -10.35
C ALA A 354 -23.86 -1.72 -9.96
N ALA A 355 -22.92 -0.77 -9.87
CA ALA A 355 -23.23 0.62 -9.56
C ALA A 355 -24.17 1.24 -10.62
N THR A 356 -23.85 1.07 -11.90
CA THR A 356 -24.67 1.59 -13.01
C THR A 356 -26.06 0.97 -13.04
N ALA A 357 -26.17 -0.34 -12.81
CA ALA A 357 -27.45 -1.03 -12.73
C ALA A 357 -28.28 -0.52 -11.55
N THR A 358 -27.65 -0.34 -10.38
CA THR A 358 -28.34 0.25 -9.21
C THR A 358 -28.89 1.63 -9.55
N THR A 359 -28.08 2.52 -10.13
CA THR A 359 -28.55 3.87 -10.51
C THR A 359 -29.68 3.85 -11.54
N LEU A 360 -29.61 2.96 -12.53
CA LEU A 360 -30.65 2.83 -13.55
C LEU A 360 -31.96 2.30 -12.95
N ILE A 361 -31.88 1.37 -12.01
CA ILE A 361 -33.07 0.78 -11.37
C ILE A 361 -33.73 1.76 -10.40
N THR A 362 -32.95 2.55 -9.64
CA THR A 362 -33.50 3.36 -8.54
C THR A 362 -33.93 4.76 -8.94
N GLY A 363 -33.37 5.35 -10.01
CA GLY A 363 -33.57 6.77 -10.28
C GLY A 363 -33.49 7.22 -11.74
N ALA A 364 -33.49 6.29 -12.71
CA ALA A 364 -33.46 6.68 -14.11
C ALA A 364 -34.82 7.27 -14.57
N PRO A 365 -34.81 8.45 -15.23
CA PRO A 365 -35.99 8.91 -15.96
C PRO A 365 -36.12 8.08 -17.25
N TRP A 366 -37.06 7.15 -17.28
CA TRP A 366 -37.32 6.26 -18.42
C TRP A 366 -38.09 6.94 -19.57
N ASN A 367 -37.86 8.24 -19.79
CA ASN A 367 -38.45 8.97 -20.90
C ASN A 367 -37.51 8.87 -22.11
N VAL A 368 -37.71 7.84 -22.92
CA VAL A 368 -36.79 7.47 -24.00
C VAL A 368 -37.51 7.47 -25.33
N GLU A 369 -37.05 8.31 -26.25
CA GLU A 369 -37.38 8.22 -27.68
C GLU A 369 -36.23 7.52 -28.42
N LEU A 370 -36.48 6.31 -28.91
CA LEU A 370 -35.50 5.53 -29.66
C LEU A 370 -35.55 5.88 -31.14
N ARG A 371 -34.55 6.64 -31.60
CA ARG A 371 -34.29 6.85 -33.03
C ARG A 371 -33.28 5.81 -33.53
N VAL A 372 -33.71 4.93 -34.43
CA VAL A 372 -32.91 3.77 -34.88
C VAL A 372 -31.76 4.18 -35.81
N TRP A 373 -32.03 5.08 -36.76
CA TRP A 373 -31.05 5.75 -37.61
C TRP A 373 -31.67 7.02 -38.22
N ASP A 374 -30.84 8.00 -38.56
CA ASP A 374 -31.24 9.19 -39.31
C ASP A 374 -31.28 8.88 -40.81
N GLU A 375 -30.28 8.13 -41.29
CA GLU A 375 -30.16 7.67 -42.66
C GLU A 375 -29.96 6.14 -42.71
N PRO A 376 -30.55 5.42 -43.69
CA PRO A 376 -30.40 3.97 -43.81
C PRO A 376 -28.94 3.49 -43.91
N ALA A 377 -28.05 4.32 -44.46
CA ALA A 377 -26.62 4.05 -44.54
C ALA A 377 -25.98 3.83 -43.15
N GLN A 378 -26.43 4.57 -42.12
CA GLN A 378 -25.95 4.40 -40.75
C GLN A 378 -26.30 3.01 -40.20
N GLY A 379 -27.51 2.52 -40.47
CA GLY A 379 -27.93 1.17 -40.12
C GLY A 379 -27.09 0.08 -40.79
N ALA A 380 -26.79 0.24 -42.07
CA ALA A 380 -25.95 -0.69 -42.82
C ALA A 380 -24.51 -0.75 -42.27
N ILE A 381 -23.91 0.41 -41.96
CA ILE A 381 -22.57 0.48 -41.36
C ILE A 381 -22.59 -0.06 -39.92
N GLY A 382 -23.64 0.22 -39.15
CA GLY A 382 -23.82 -0.35 -37.81
C GLY A 382 -23.84 -1.89 -37.84
N LEU A 383 -24.57 -2.49 -38.78
CA LEU A 383 -24.57 -3.95 -38.98
C LEU A 383 -23.20 -4.49 -39.38
N LEU A 384 -22.46 -3.77 -40.24
CA LEU A 384 -21.09 -4.11 -40.61
C LEU A 384 -20.16 -4.11 -39.37
N ILE A 385 -20.26 -3.08 -38.52
CA ILE A 385 -19.48 -2.96 -37.27
C ILE A 385 -19.79 -4.13 -36.32
N VAL A 386 -21.08 -4.46 -36.15
CA VAL A 386 -21.50 -5.60 -35.30
C VAL A 386 -20.94 -6.91 -35.85
N ALA A 387 -21.04 -7.14 -37.16
CA ALA A 387 -20.50 -8.32 -37.81
C ALA A 387 -18.96 -8.42 -37.65
N ALA A 388 -18.24 -7.32 -37.91
CA ALA A 388 -16.79 -7.24 -37.75
C ALA A 388 -16.36 -7.50 -36.29
N THR A 389 -17.11 -6.96 -35.32
CA THR A 389 -16.87 -7.19 -33.89
C THR A 389 -17.04 -8.66 -33.52
N VAL A 390 -18.14 -9.31 -33.94
CA VAL A 390 -18.39 -10.74 -33.69
C VAL A 390 -17.31 -11.62 -34.34
N LEU A 391 -16.90 -11.29 -35.56
CA LEU A 391 -15.83 -11.99 -36.26
C LEU A 391 -14.47 -11.80 -35.59
N THR A 392 -14.18 -10.62 -35.05
CA THR A 392 -12.97 -10.32 -34.27
C THR A 392 -12.90 -11.18 -33.03
N LEU A 393 -13.99 -11.25 -32.25
CA LEU A 393 -14.09 -12.07 -31.03
C LEU A 393 -13.98 -13.58 -31.29
N ARG A 394 -14.30 -14.03 -32.50
CA ARG A 394 -14.16 -15.44 -32.93
C ARG A 394 -12.80 -15.76 -33.56
N SER A 395 -11.99 -14.75 -33.88
CA SER A 395 -10.72 -14.94 -34.56
C SER A 395 -9.70 -15.64 -33.66
N ARG A 396 -9.04 -16.67 -34.20
CA ARG A 396 -7.92 -17.37 -33.53
C ARG A 396 -6.55 -16.84 -33.93
N ARG A 397 -6.48 -16.06 -35.02
CA ARG A 397 -5.24 -15.49 -35.58
C ARG A 397 -5.19 -14.00 -35.28
N ARG A 398 -4.04 -13.51 -34.83
CA ARG A 398 -3.86 -12.12 -34.41
C ARG A 398 -4.05 -11.15 -35.57
N LEU A 399 -3.41 -11.43 -36.73
CA LEU A 399 -3.52 -10.57 -37.91
C LEU A 399 -4.97 -10.44 -38.39
N LYS A 400 -5.72 -11.54 -38.43
CA LYS A 400 -7.16 -11.51 -38.77
C LYS A 400 -7.95 -10.66 -37.77
N ALA A 401 -7.66 -10.77 -36.48
CA ALA A 401 -8.35 -9.98 -35.45
C ALA A 401 -8.07 -8.47 -35.61
N VAL A 402 -6.82 -8.10 -35.90
CA VAL A 402 -6.43 -6.69 -36.10
C VAL A 402 -7.07 -6.10 -37.34
N VAL A 403 -7.07 -6.81 -38.47
CA VAL A 403 -7.73 -6.35 -39.70
C VAL A 403 -9.24 -6.17 -39.49
N LEU A 404 -9.90 -7.10 -38.81
CA LEU A 404 -11.33 -6.99 -38.50
C LEU A 404 -11.63 -5.87 -37.49
N SER A 405 -10.73 -5.62 -36.52
CA SER A 405 -10.79 -4.46 -35.65
C SER A 405 -10.66 -3.16 -36.44
N GLY A 406 -9.83 -3.15 -37.48
CA GLY A 406 -9.72 -2.04 -38.43
C GLY A 406 -11.05 -1.73 -39.10
N VAL A 407 -11.77 -2.74 -39.58
CA VAL A 407 -13.12 -2.55 -40.16
C VAL A 407 -14.08 -1.85 -39.18
N VAL A 408 -13.96 -2.12 -37.88
CA VAL A 408 -14.74 -1.41 -36.85
C VAL A 408 -14.34 0.07 -36.80
N GLY A 409 -13.04 0.39 -36.74
CA GLY A 409 -12.55 1.76 -36.71
C GLY A 409 -12.93 2.59 -37.95
N TYR A 410 -12.75 2.02 -39.16
CA TYR A 410 -13.20 2.64 -40.40
C TYR A 410 -14.73 2.80 -40.45
N GLY A 411 -15.48 1.83 -39.93
CA GLY A 411 -16.93 1.94 -39.80
C GLY A 411 -17.36 3.11 -38.92
N VAL A 412 -16.71 3.28 -37.76
CA VAL A 412 -16.96 4.41 -36.84
C VAL A 412 -16.62 5.74 -37.51
N ALA A 413 -15.50 5.83 -38.24
CA ALA A 413 -15.14 7.03 -38.99
C ALA A 413 -16.19 7.40 -40.05
N THR A 414 -16.74 6.41 -40.76
CA THR A 414 -17.84 6.65 -41.70
C THR A 414 -19.11 7.11 -41.00
N LEU A 415 -19.42 6.58 -39.81
CA LEU A 415 -20.55 7.09 -39.01
C LEU A 415 -20.35 8.56 -38.61
N PHE A 416 -19.14 8.98 -38.22
CA PHE A 416 -18.84 10.39 -37.97
C PHE A 416 -19.04 11.26 -39.21
N ALA A 417 -18.61 10.80 -40.38
CA ALA A 417 -18.81 11.52 -41.63
C ALA A 417 -20.31 11.68 -41.95
N LEU A 418 -21.11 10.63 -41.78
CA LEU A 418 -22.56 10.67 -41.98
C LEU A 418 -23.28 11.55 -40.95
N GLN A 419 -22.74 11.72 -39.75
CA GLN A 419 -23.29 12.62 -38.73
C GLN A 419 -22.86 14.09 -38.94
N GLY A 420 -22.13 14.40 -40.01
CA GLY A 420 -21.65 15.76 -40.28
C GLY A 420 -20.46 16.19 -39.42
N ALA A 421 -19.65 15.23 -38.94
CA ALA A 421 -18.43 15.49 -38.17
C ALA A 421 -17.16 15.15 -38.99
N PRO A 422 -16.82 15.95 -40.03
CA PRO A 422 -15.74 15.65 -40.96
C PRO A 422 -14.35 15.64 -40.31
N ASP A 423 -14.06 16.54 -39.36
CA ASP A 423 -12.78 16.56 -38.62
C ASP A 423 -12.57 15.28 -37.80
N LEU A 424 -13.61 14.81 -37.11
CA LEU A 424 -13.57 13.56 -36.34
C LEU A 424 -13.41 12.35 -37.28
N ALA A 425 -14.10 12.35 -38.42
CA ALA A 425 -13.96 11.29 -39.41
C ALA A 425 -12.54 11.22 -39.98
N LEU A 426 -11.98 12.37 -40.40
CA LEU A 426 -10.63 12.46 -40.95
C LEU A 426 -9.59 11.96 -39.94
N THR A 427 -9.64 12.48 -38.70
CA THR A 427 -8.73 12.08 -37.64
C THR A 427 -8.87 10.59 -37.30
N GLN A 428 -10.09 10.06 -37.20
CA GLN A 428 -10.32 8.64 -36.93
C GLN A 428 -9.77 7.74 -38.04
N PHE A 429 -9.96 8.07 -39.33
CA PHE A 429 -9.37 7.32 -40.43
C PHE A 429 -7.83 7.29 -40.36
N LEU A 430 -7.23 8.43 -40.05
CA LEU A 430 -5.78 8.55 -39.94
C LEU A 430 -5.23 7.78 -38.74
N VAL A 431 -5.83 7.93 -37.57
CA VAL A 431 -5.45 7.22 -36.34
C VAL A 431 -5.62 5.71 -36.52
N GLU A 432 -6.71 5.26 -37.13
CA GLU A 432 -6.93 3.83 -37.39
C GLU A 432 -5.85 3.26 -38.31
N THR A 433 -5.48 4.01 -39.36
CA THR A 433 -4.41 3.61 -40.29
C THR A 433 -3.07 3.50 -39.57
N VAL A 434 -2.69 4.52 -38.80
CA VAL A 434 -1.42 4.54 -38.05
C VAL A 434 -1.41 3.40 -37.02
N THR A 435 -2.48 3.24 -36.26
CA THR A 435 -2.59 2.20 -35.22
C THR A 435 -2.52 0.80 -35.83
N LEU A 436 -3.20 0.56 -36.97
CA LEU A 436 -3.12 -0.71 -37.68
C LEU A 436 -1.69 -1.02 -38.10
N VAL A 437 -0.96 -0.04 -38.64
CA VAL A 437 0.46 -0.26 -39.00
C VAL A 437 1.29 -0.56 -37.76
N VAL A 438 1.18 0.22 -36.70
CA VAL A 438 1.94 0.02 -35.45
C VAL A 438 1.67 -1.36 -34.85
N VAL A 439 0.40 -1.76 -34.77
CA VAL A 439 0.02 -3.08 -34.27
C VAL A 439 0.57 -4.18 -35.18
N VAL A 440 0.53 -4.01 -36.51
CA VAL A 440 1.12 -4.97 -37.44
C VAL A 440 2.64 -5.11 -37.25
N LEU A 441 3.35 -4.00 -36.99
CA LEU A 441 4.79 -4.03 -36.68
C LEU A 441 5.07 -4.82 -35.39
N VAL A 442 4.30 -4.57 -34.33
CA VAL A 442 4.43 -5.30 -33.06
C VAL A 442 4.08 -6.78 -33.22
N LEU A 443 3.06 -7.11 -34.02
CA LEU A 443 2.62 -8.48 -34.25
C LEU A 443 3.69 -9.35 -34.93
N ARG A 444 4.68 -8.76 -35.62
CA ARG A 444 5.80 -9.51 -36.22
C ARG A 444 6.62 -10.28 -35.17
N ARG A 445 6.68 -9.79 -33.94
CA ARG A 445 7.39 -10.42 -32.81
C ARG A 445 6.52 -11.38 -32.00
N LEU A 446 5.22 -11.39 -32.21
CA LEU A 446 4.28 -12.19 -31.44
C LEU A 446 3.87 -13.46 -32.21
N PRO A 447 3.49 -14.54 -31.50
CA PRO A 447 2.98 -15.74 -32.16
C PRO A 447 1.74 -15.42 -33.00
N SER A 448 1.61 -16.04 -34.18
CA SER A 448 0.49 -15.81 -35.10
C SER A 448 -0.89 -16.14 -34.51
N HIS A 449 -0.92 -16.96 -33.46
CA HIS A 449 -2.12 -17.35 -32.72
C HIS A 449 -2.09 -16.78 -31.30
N PHE A 450 -3.27 -16.64 -30.68
CA PHE A 450 -3.37 -16.24 -29.27
C PHE A 450 -2.90 -17.38 -28.35
N THR A 451 -1.87 -17.13 -27.54
CA THR A 451 -1.18 -18.14 -26.71
C THR A 451 -1.74 -18.27 -25.28
N GLY A 452 -2.84 -17.60 -24.96
CA GLY A 452 -3.47 -17.62 -23.63
C GLY A 452 -4.95 -17.93 -23.68
N THR A 453 -5.34 -19.07 -24.27
CA THR A 453 -6.74 -19.49 -24.22
C THR A 453 -7.16 -19.71 -22.77
N VAL A 454 -8.32 -19.17 -22.41
CA VAL A 454 -8.92 -19.41 -21.10
C VAL A 454 -9.08 -20.93 -20.94
N SER A 455 -8.28 -21.55 -20.05
CA SER A 455 -8.17 -23.01 -19.92
C SER A 455 -9.51 -23.71 -19.62
N SER A 456 -10.51 -22.98 -19.12
CA SER A 456 -11.83 -23.52 -18.79
C SER A 456 -12.93 -22.86 -19.62
N LYS A 457 -13.81 -23.70 -20.21
CA LYS A 457 -15.06 -23.29 -20.86
C LYS A 457 -15.92 -22.40 -19.95
N ARG A 458 -15.91 -22.65 -18.64
CA ARG A 458 -16.67 -21.86 -17.65
C ARG A 458 -16.17 -20.42 -17.58
N ARG A 459 -14.86 -20.21 -17.45
CA ARG A 459 -14.29 -18.86 -17.35
C ARG A 459 -14.47 -18.06 -18.63
N ARG A 460 -14.43 -18.72 -19.80
CA ARG A 460 -14.77 -18.08 -21.07
C ARG A 460 -16.23 -17.61 -21.11
N ARG A 461 -17.18 -18.42 -20.61
CA ARG A 461 -18.59 -18.03 -20.49
C ARG A 461 -18.77 -16.84 -19.55
N VAL A 462 -18.08 -16.83 -18.41
CA VAL A 462 -18.13 -15.71 -17.45
C VAL A 462 -17.65 -14.41 -18.09
N HIS A 463 -16.50 -14.43 -18.79
CA HIS A 463 -16.00 -13.22 -19.47
C HIS A 463 -16.97 -12.74 -20.57
N LEU A 464 -17.54 -13.66 -21.35
CA LEU A 464 -18.53 -13.31 -22.37
C LEU A 464 -19.78 -12.69 -21.74
N LEU A 465 -20.33 -13.32 -20.68
CA LEU A 465 -21.51 -12.83 -19.98
C LEU A 465 -21.28 -11.44 -19.40
N THR A 466 -20.15 -11.23 -18.72
CA THR A 466 -19.80 -9.92 -18.17
C THR A 466 -19.64 -8.88 -19.28
N GLY A 467 -18.98 -9.20 -20.39
CA GLY A 467 -18.87 -8.29 -21.53
C GLY A 467 -20.23 -7.90 -22.11
N VAL A 468 -21.14 -8.87 -22.27
CA VAL A 468 -22.52 -8.61 -22.74
C VAL A 468 -23.28 -7.74 -21.73
N VAL A 469 -23.24 -8.09 -20.45
CA VAL A 469 -23.95 -7.32 -19.39
C VAL A 469 -23.46 -5.87 -19.34
N VAL A 470 -22.13 -5.66 -19.32
CA VAL A 470 -21.55 -4.31 -19.31
C VAL A 470 -21.92 -3.55 -20.58
N GLY A 471 -21.79 -4.19 -21.76
CA GLY A 471 -22.11 -3.55 -23.04
C GLY A 471 -23.59 -3.13 -23.13
N THR A 472 -24.51 -4.01 -22.72
CA THR A 472 -25.94 -3.70 -22.67
C THR A 472 -26.24 -2.60 -21.66
N LEU A 473 -25.64 -2.64 -20.46
CA LEU A 473 -25.81 -1.58 -19.46
C LEU A 473 -25.32 -0.23 -19.97
N MET A 474 -24.18 -0.18 -20.67
CA MET A 474 -23.67 1.04 -21.29
C MET A 474 -24.59 1.55 -22.40
N ALA A 475 -25.15 0.66 -23.21
CA ALA A 475 -26.11 1.05 -24.25
C ALA A 475 -27.39 1.65 -23.63
N VAL A 476 -27.96 0.99 -22.61
CA VAL A 476 -29.13 1.51 -21.88
C VAL A 476 -28.82 2.84 -21.20
N LEU A 477 -27.67 2.94 -20.51
CA LEU A 477 -27.23 4.17 -19.88
C LEU A 477 -27.12 5.32 -20.89
N THR A 478 -26.53 5.08 -22.06
CA THR A 478 -26.37 6.10 -23.11
C THR A 478 -27.73 6.61 -23.59
N VAL A 479 -28.68 5.70 -23.80
CA VAL A 479 -30.05 6.03 -24.23
C VAL A 479 -30.80 6.82 -23.16
N VAL A 480 -30.76 6.38 -21.90
CA VAL A 480 -31.40 7.06 -20.77
C VAL A 480 -30.77 8.45 -20.54
N ALA A 481 -29.43 8.54 -20.56
CA ALA A 481 -28.72 9.80 -20.37
C ALA A 481 -28.99 10.81 -21.50
N ALA A 482 -29.22 10.34 -22.73
CA ALA A 482 -29.63 11.20 -23.84
C ALA A 482 -31.02 11.81 -23.61
N GLY A 483 -31.97 11.02 -23.09
CA GLY A 483 -33.34 11.48 -22.76
C GLY A 483 -33.44 12.33 -21.48
N ALA A 484 -32.43 12.29 -20.61
CA ALA A 484 -32.40 13.03 -19.35
C ALA A 484 -31.90 14.50 -19.48
N ARG A 485 -31.71 15.01 -20.69
CA ARG A 485 -31.20 16.38 -20.91
C ARG A 485 -32.32 17.42 -20.77
N GLU A 486 -32.27 18.22 -19.72
CA GLU A 486 -33.27 19.29 -19.45
C GLU A 486 -32.74 20.71 -19.71
N ALA A 487 -31.42 20.90 -19.68
CA ALA A 487 -30.79 22.22 -19.86
C ALA A 487 -30.48 22.53 -21.33
N ALA A 488 -30.55 23.82 -21.71
CA ALA A 488 -30.14 24.29 -23.03
C ALA A 488 -28.65 23.94 -23.29
N PRO A 489 -28.31 23.38 -24.46
CA PRO A 489 -26.96 22.94 -24.74
C PRO A 489 -26.03 24.13 -25.04
N VAL A 490 -24.82 24.10 -24.47
CA VAL A 490 -23.82 25.16 -24.69
C VAL A 490 -23.43 25.30 -26.18
N SER A 491 -23.66 24.26 -27.01
CA SER A 491 -23.39 24.27 -28.45
C SER A 491 -24.06 25.41 -29.21
N GLU A 492 -25.16 25.98 -28.72
CA GLU A 492 -25.82 27.15 -29.32
C GLU A 492 -24.90 28.38 -29.38
N LEU A 493 -23.95 28.49 -28.44
CA LEU A 493 -23.00 29.60 -28.35
C LEU A 493 -21.78 29.43 -29.26
N PHE A 494 -21.47 28.21 -29.70
CA PHE A 494 -20.20 27.88 -30.36
C PHE A 494 -20.09 28.50 -31.76
N ALA A 495 -21.19 28.60 -32.51
CA ALA A 495 -21.18 29.24 -33.82
C ALA A 495 -20.85 30.73 -33.73
N ALA A 496 -21.38 31.43 -32.72
CA ALA A 496 -21.08 32.84 -32.47
C ALA A 496 -19.65 33.03 -31.94
N ALA A 497 -19.22 32.18 -31.00
CA ALA A 497 -17.87 32.20 -30.46
C ALA A 497 -16.80 31.93 -31.52
N SER A 498 -17.04 30.98 -32.44
CA SER A 498 -16.12 30.69 -33.55
C SER A 498 -15.94 31.90 -34.47
N LYS A 499 -17.03 32.60 -34.79
CA LYS A 499 -16.99 33.82 -35.59
C LYS A 499 -16.21 34.95 -34.89
N LEU A 500 -16.32 35.05 -33.56
CA LEU A 500 -15.55 36.02 -32.77
C LEU A 500 -14.04 35.73 -32.83
N ALA A 501 -13.66 34.45 -32.75
CA ALA A 501 -12.28 34.00 -32.89
C ALA A 501 -11.75 34.08 -34.34
N GLY A 502 -12.64 34.32 -35.32
CA GLY A 502 -12.28 34.62 -36.70
C GLY A 502 -12.17 33.42 -37.63
N GLY A 503 -12.66 32.24 -37.22
CA GLY A 503 -12.60 31.01 -38.01
C GLY A 503 -13.97 30.41 -38.33
N GLU A 504 -14.08 29.80 -39.51
CA GLU A 504 -15.31 29.13 -39.95
C GLU A 504 -15.40 27.68 -39.46
N ASN A 505 -14.27 27.02 -39.18
CA ASN A 505 -14.26 25.67 -38.61
C ASN A 505 -14.48 25.70 -37.09
N ILE A 506 -15.74 25.54 -36.68
CA ILE A 506 -16.17 25.53 -35.27
C ILE A 506 -15.39 24.49 -34.44
N VAL A 507 -15.10 23.31 -35.01
CA VAL A 507 -14.40 22.25 -34.29
C VAL A 507 -12.94 22.63 -34.03
N ASN A 508 -12.21 23.03 -35.08
CA ASN A 508 -10.81 23.41 -34.90
C ASN A 508 -10.68 24.62 -33.97
N VAL A 509 -11.48 25.67 -34.18
CA VAL A 509 -11.49 26.87 -33.30
C VAL A 509 -11.81 26.52 -31.85
N THR A 510 -12.70 25.55 -31.62
CA THR A 510 -12.96 25.05 -30.26
C THR A 510 -11.71 24.42 -29.64
N LEU A 511 -11.00 23.59 -30.39
CA LEU A 511 -9.82 22.86 -29.89
C LEU A 511 -8.64 23.79 -29.65
N VAL A 512 -8.41 24.79 -30.51
CA VAL A 512 -7.18 25.60 -30.47
C VAL A 512 -7.33 26.96 -29.80
N ASP A 513 -8.56 27.45 -29.61
CA ASP A 513 -8.83 28.76 -29.02
C ASP A 513 -9.74 28.64 -27.79
N LEU A 514 -10.99 28.19 -27.96
CA LEU A 514 -11.99 28.21 -26.87
C LEU A 514 -11.67 27.22 -25.73
N ARG A 515 -11.15 26.04 -26.07
CA ARG A 515 -10.81 24.95 -25.14
C ARG A 515 -9.38 24.44 -25.37
N ALA A 516 -8.47 25.35 -25.70
CA ALA A 516 -7.05 25.07 -25.95
C ALA A 516 -6.33 24.30 -24.83
N TRP A 517 -6.82 24.40 -23.59
CA TRP A 517 -6.33 23.61 -22.46
C TRP A 517 -6.48 22.09 -22.67
N ASP A 518 -7.56 21.64 -23.31
CA ASP A 518 -7.78 20.21 -23.58
C ASP A 518 -6.74 19.71 -24.59
N THR A 519 -6.53 20.45 -25.69
CA THR A 519 -5.53 20.10 -26.71
C THR A 519 -4.11 20.15 -26.16
N MET A 520 -3.78 21.09 -25.27
CA MET A 520 -2.50 21.11 -24.55
C MET A 520 -2.32 19.84 -23.69
N GLY A 521 -3.37 19.39 -23.01
CA GLY A 521 -3.37 18.15 -22.24
C GLY A 521 -3.18 16.92 -23.13
N GLU A 522 -3.87 16.85 -24.26
CA GLU A 522 -3.77 15.73 -25.21
C GLU A 522 -2.37 15.60 -25.80
N ILE A 523 -1.75 16.69 -26.26
CA ILE A 523 -0.37 16.62 -26.77
C ILE A 523 0.62 16.25 -25.67
N ALA A 524 0.41 16.69 -24.42
CA ALA A 524 1.23 16.26 -23.29
C ALA A 524 1.11 14.74 -23.04
N VAL A 525 -0.11 14.18 -23.11
CA VAL A 525 -0.33 12.74 -23.00
C VAL A 525 0.37 11.98 -24.12
N LEU A 526 0.33 12.47 -25.37
CA LEU A 526 1.04 11.86 -26.49
C LEU A 526 2.55 11.86 -26.29
N VAL A 527 3.12 12.98 -25.82
CA VAL A 527 4.55 13.08 -25.51
C VAL A 527 4.94 12.10 -24.41
N VAL A 528 4.17 12.03 -23.32
CA VAL A 528 4.42 11.09 -22.22
C VAL A 528 4.31 9.65 -22.69
N ALA A 529 3.31 9.31 -23.50
CA ALA A 529 3.13 7.97 -24.06
C ALA A 529 4.31 7.58 -24.96
N ALA A 530 4.71 8.44 -25.90
CA ALA A 530 5.85 8.19 -26.79
C ALA A 530 7.16 8.03 -26.01
N THR A 531 7.45 8.98 -25.11
CA THR A 531 8.66 8.94 -24.27
C THR A 531 8.68 7.72 -23.35
N GLY A 532 7.52 7.31 -22.81
CA GLY A 532 7.38 6.11 -21.99
C GLY A 532 7.65 4.83 -22.77
N VAL A 533 7.09 4.70 -23.98
CA VAL A 533 7.35 3.57 -24.89
C VAL A 533 8.84 3.48 -25.22
N THR A 534 9.43 4.61 -25.63
CA THR A 534 10.85 4.70 -25.96
C THR A 534 11.73 4.38 -24.75
N SER A 535 11.39 4.88 -23.57
CA SER A 535 12.12 4.57 -22.33
C SER A 535 12.08 3.08 -22.01
N LEU A 536 10.93 2.43 -22.12
CA LEU A 536 10.77 0.99 -21.85
C LEU A 536 11.54 0.11 -22.86
N LEU A 537 11.62 0.53 -24.12
CA LEU A 537 12.31 -0.25 -25.15
C LEU A 537 13.84 -0.02 -25.12
N PHE A 538 14.30 1.19 -24.81
CA PHE A 538 15.72 1.56 -24.83
C PHE A 538 16.41 1.50 -23.45
N LEU A 539 15.81 0.83 -22.46
CA LEU A 539 16.31 0.63 -21.07
C LEU A 539 17.79 0.19 -20.96
N ARG A 540 18.41 -0.33 -22.03
CA ARG A 540 19.81 -0.78 -22.06
C ARG A 540 20.79 0.03 -22.92
N ARG A 541 20.37 0.99 -23.76
CA ARG A 541 21.30 1.80 -24.60
C ARG A 541 20.77 3.21 -24.86
N ARG A 542 21.62 4.23 -24.65
CA ARG A 542 21.31 5.66 -24.92
C ARG A 542 20.86 5.86 -26.37
N THR A 543 19.85 6.72 -26.52
CA THR A 543 19.26 7.24 -27.76
C THR A 543 20.33 7.62 -28.79
N ARG A 544 20.52 6.81 -29.84
CA ARG A 544 21.36 7.17 -31.01
C ARG A 544 20.51 7.84 -32.11
N ALA A 545 21.07 8.52 -33.10
CA ALA A 545 20.29 8.98 -34.26
C ALA A 545 19.76 7.78 -35.08
N MET A 546 18.79 7.99 -35.99
CA MET A 546 18.37 6.92 -36.90
C MET A 546 19.57 6.48 -37.77
N PRO A 547 19.84 5.17 -37.91
CA PRO A 547 20.95 4.69 -38.72
C PRO A 547 20.83 5.18 -40.17
N ARG A 548 21.91 5.71 -40.74
CA ARG A 548 21.97 6.17 -42.13
C ARG A 548 22.93 5.31 -42.94
N LEU A 549 22.83 5.36 -44.27
CA LEU A 549 23.75 4.64 -45.15
C LEU A 549 25.22 5.08 -44.98
N SER A 550 25.43 6.32 -44.54
CA SER A 550 26.76 6.87 -44.29
C SER A 550 27.42 6.35 -43.00
N ASP A 551 26.71 5.58 -42.15
CA ASP A 551 27.29 5.02 -40.93
C ASP A 551 28.21 3.82 -41.24
N PRO A 552 29.40 3.69 -40.59
CA PRO A 552 30.37 2.61 -40.83
C PRO A 552 29.84 1.18 -40.57
N SER A 553 28.66 1.04 -39.97
CA SER A 553 28.01 -0.25 -39.66
C SER A 553 26.93 -0.66 -40.68
N ALA A 554 26.74 0.09 -41.78
CA ALA A 554 25.68 -0.11 -42.75
C ALA A 554 25.91 -1.29 -43.73
N ASP A 555 27.07 -1.98 -43.66
CA ASP A 555 27.46 -3.05 -44.59
C ASP A 555 26.65 -4.37 -44.45
N SER A 556 25.73 -4.48 -43.49
CA SER A 556 24.88 -5.66 -43.31
C SER A 556 23.48 -5.43 -43.91
N PRO A 557 23.06 -6.20 -44.95
CA PRO A 557 21.72 -6.11 -45.49
C PRO A 557 20.66 -6.44 -44.43
N VAL A 558 19.58 -5.65 -44.39
CA VAL A 558 18.41 -5.89 -43.55
C VAL A 558 17.69 -7.13 -44.10
N TRP A 559 17.48 -8.14 -43.25
CA TRP A 559 16.81 -9.41 -43.61
C TRP A 559 17.59 -10.41 -44.49
N ALA A 560 18.92 -10.48 -44.39
CA ALA A 560 19.72 -11.50 -45.08
C ALA A 560 19.46 -12.93 -44.55
N MET A 561 18.89 -13.82 -45.37
CA MET A 561 19.17 -15.25 -45.30
C MET A 561 20.09 -15.60 -46.48
N ALA A 562 21.20 -16.27 -46.21
CA ALA A 562 22.09 -16.73 -47.28
C ALA A 562 21.39 -17.83 -48.11
N PRO A 563 21.54 -17.86 -49.44
CA PRO A 563 21.15 -19.02 -50.22
C PRO A 563 22.01 -20.21 -49.78
N ALA A 564 21.40 -21.37 -49.53
CA ALA A 564 22.14 -22.61 -49.42
C ALA A 564 22.67 -22.96 -50.82
N ASP A 565 23.95 -22.67 -51.08
CA ASP A 565 24.64 -23.11 -52.28
C ASP A 565 25.00 -24.61 -52.12
N PRO A 566 24.48 -25.53 -52.96
CA PRO A 566 24.70 -26.97 -52.77
C PRO A 566 26.12 -27.45 -53.11
N GLY A 567 27.05 -26.57 -53.49
CA GLY A 567 28.31 -26.96 -54.14
C GLY A 567 29.63 -26.57 -53.48
N ALA A 568 29.67 -25.72 -52.45
CA ALA A 568 30.93 -25.19 -51.94
C ALA A 568 31.47 -25.97 -50.71
N GLY A 569 32.51 -26.77 -50.93
CA GLY A 569 33.23 -27.47 -49.85
C GLY A 569 33.99 -26.51 -48.91
N PRO A 570 34.29 -26.91 -47.66
CA PRO A 570 34.82 -25.99 -46.64
C PRO A 570 36.28 -25.58 -46.92
N PRO A 571 36.66 -24.33 -46.62
CA PRO A 571 38.02 -23.84 -46.83
C PRO A 571 39.00 -24.43 -45.81
N ARG A 572 40.17 -24.87 -46.27
CA ARG A 572 41.27 -25.41 -45.45
C ARG A 572 42.01 -24.29 -44.70
N ALA A 573 42.22 -24.47 -43.40
CA ALA A 573 42.98 -23.59 -42.53
C ALA A 573 44.51 -23.84 -42.65
N ARG A 574 45.31 -22.76 -42.63
CA ARG A 574 46.76 -22.79 -42.39
C ARG A 574 47.02 -22.53 -40.88
N PRO A 575 47.88 -23.30 -40.20
CA PRO A 575 48.20 -23.09 -38.80
C PRO A 575 49.48 -22.26 -38.62
N GLY A 576 49.52 -21.42 -37.58
CA GLY A 576 50.78 -20.96 -36.98
C GLY A 576 50.86 -19.47 -36.64
N ALA A 577 50.59 -19.15 -35.36
CA ALA A 577 51.39 -18.28 -34.49
C ALA A 577 50.51 -17.88 -33.30
N GLY A 578 50.70 -18.56 -32.17
CA GLY A 578 50.08 -18.16 -30.90
C GLY A 578 50.97 -17.18 -30.14
N SER A 579 50.35 -16.28 -29.38
CA SER A 579 50.77 -15.96 -28.01
C SER A 579 49.81 -14.96 -27.36
N ARG A 580 49.49 -15.24 -26.10
CA ARG A 580 48.93 -14.34 -25.09
C ARG A 580 49.75 -13.04 -24.98
N THR A 581 49.09 -11.92 -24.69
CA THR A 581 49.48 -10.85 -23.73
C THR A 581 48.37 -9.79 -23.74
N ASP A 582 47.62 -9.63 -22.65
CA ASP A 582 47.84 -8.69 -21.54
C ASP A 582 47.57 -7.21 -21.86
N PRO A 583 46.63 -6.55 -21.16
CA PRO A 583 46.24 -5.16 -21.38
C PRO A 583 47.17 -4.23 -20.60
N SER A 584 48.39 -3.99 -21.09
CA SER A 584 49.27 -2.98 -20.47
C SER A 584 50.35 -2.44 -21.41
N VAL A 585 50.00 -2.06 -22.64
CA VAL A 585 50.85 -1.14 -23.44
C VAL A 585 49.98 -0.20 -24.25
N ALA A 586 49.13 0.56 -23.53
CA ALA A 586 48.48 1.75 -24.04
C ALA A 586 49.29 2.98 -23.62
N ALA A 587 50.54 3.06 -24.05
CA ALA A 587 51.38 4.25 -24.08
C ALA A 587 52.70 3.83 -24.72
N VAL A 588 53.28 4.71 -25.54
CA VAL A 588 54.57 4.52 -26.24
C VAL A 588 54.48 3.75 -27.57
N ALA A 589 53.80 4.35 -28.54
CA ALA A 589 54.19 4.28 -29.96
C ALA A 589 53.59 5.47 -30.74
N ALA A 590 53.72 6.67 -30.18
CA ALA A 590 53.57 7.92 -30.91
C ALA A 590 54.97 8.41 -31.30
N SER A 591 55.68 7.67 -32.15
CA SER A 591 56.93 8.11 -32.79
C SER A 591 57.52 7.00 -33.66
N ALA A 592 57.06 6.89 -34.89
CA ALA A 592 57.87 6.49 -36.05
C ALA A 592 56.95 6.45 -37.27
N GLY A 593 56.96 7.51 -38.06
CA GLY A 593 56.40 7.47 -39.40
C GLY A 593 57.16 6.43 -40.22
N LEU A 594 56.44 5.43 -40.71
CA LEU A 594 56.77 4.62 -41.89
C LEU A 594 55.62 3.64 -42.12
N LEU A 595 54.82 3.92 -43.15
CA LEU A 595 54.16 2.99 -44.10
C LEU A 595 52.91 3.65 -44.69
N ASN A 596 53.13 4.72 -45.44
CA ASN A 596 52.35 4.97 -46.65
C ASN A 596 53.02 4.14 -47.76
N VAL A 597 52.34 3.09 -48.25
CA VAL A 597 52.32 2.60 -49.64
C VAL A 597 51.45 1.34 -49.62
N VAL A 598 50.54 1.23 -50.59
CA VAL A 598 49.51 0.19 -50.78
C VAL A 598 48.20 0.41 -50.02
N GLN A 599 47.44 1.44 -50.42
CA GLN A 599 45.98 1.34 -50.66
C GLN A 599 45.46 2.68 -51.20
N ASN A 600 45.88 3.04 -52.41
CA ASN A 600 45.25 4.12 -53.15
C ASN A 600 45.10 3.69 -54.62
N GLN A 601 44.21 2.74 -54.86
CA GLN A 601 43.70 2.35 -56.19
C GLN A 601 42.40 1.54 -56.01
N ALA A 602 41.36 2.21 -55.50
CA ALA A 602 39.95 1.80 -55.61
C ALA A 602 38.96 2.88 -55.12
N GLY A 603 39.43 4.04 -54.63
CA GLY A 603 38.58 5.17 -54.28
C GLY A 603 38.57 6.20 -55.40
N GLY A 604 37.49 6.27 -56.19
CA GLY A 604 37.35 7.36 -57.17
C GLY A 604 36.12 7.31 -58.06
N ALA A 605 35.59 6.12 -58.37
CA ALA A 605 34.47 6.01 -59.32
C ALA A 605 33.12 5.61 -58.68
N GLY A 606 33.09 5.16 -57.42
CA GLY A 606 31.87 4.67 -56.75
C GLY A 606 31.11 5.70 -55.92
N THR A 607 31.72 6.84 -55.58
CA THR A 607 31.11 7.86 -54.70
C THR A 607 30.23 8.84 -55.47
N ALA A 608 30.55 9.15 -56.74
CA ALA A 608 29.75 10.06 -57.56
C ALA A 608 28.40 9.45 -58.01
N ARG A 609 28.34 8.14 -58.28
CA ARG A 609 27.08 7.43 -58.61
C ARG A 609 26.18 7.14 -57.41
N ARG A 610 26.67 7.25 -56.18
CA ARG A 610 25.90 7.01 -54.95
C ARG A 610 25.05 8.20 -54.52
N ALA A 611 25.39 9.41 -54.96
CA ALA A 611 24.69 10.64 -54.57
C ALA A 611 23.43 10.94 -55.40
N GLU A 612 23.24 10.25 -56.54
CA GLU A 612 22.10 10.49 -57.45
C GLU A 612 20.94 9.49 -57.29
N GLN A 613 21.05 8.50 -56.39
CA GLN A 613 20.01 7.51 -56.16
C GLN A 613 19.17 7.87 -54.93
N TRP A 614 17.97 8.40 -55.18
CA TRP A 614 17.06 8.94 -54.17
C TRP A 614 16.34 7.90 -53.29
N LEU A 615 16.49 6.61 -53.60
CA LEU A 615 16.08 5.48 -52.75
C LEU A 615 17.30 4.59 -52.47
N VAL A 616 17.56 4.42 -51.19
CA VAL A 616 18.58 3.61 -50.49
C VAL A 616 18.27 2.12 -50.51
N ALA A 617 17.00 1.76 -50.65
CA ALA A 617 16.47 0.39 -50.55
C ALA A 617 17.17 -0.62 -51.49
N GLU A 618 17.72 -0.17 -52.61
CA GLU A 618 18.40 -1.00 -53.62
C GLU A 618 19.63 -1.75 -53.08
N ASN A 619 20.29 -1.23 -52.02
CA ASN A 619 21.50 -1.83 -51.45
C ASN A 619 21.30 -2.46 -50.06
N THR A 620 20.12 -2.30 -49.43
CA THR A 620 19.92 -2.68 -48.02
C THR A 620 18.87 -3.77 -47.80
N LEU A 621 18.06 -4.12 -48.81
CA LEU A 621 16.99 -5.11 -48.72
C LEU A 621 17.26 -6.33 -49.61
N ALA A 622 17.00 -7.53 -49.09
CA ALA A 622 17.13 -8.77 -49.87
C ALA A 622 16.20 -8.76 -51.11
N PRO A 623 16.69 -9.09 -52.33
CA PRO A 623 15.92 -8.98 -53.58
C PRO A 623 14.56 -9.70 -53.58
N GLU A 624 14.46 -10.81 -52.87
CA GLU A 624 13.28 -11.69 -52.78
C GLU A 624 12.08 -11.06 -52.05
N ARG A 625 12.29 -9.95 -51.32
CA ARG A 625 11.25 -9.26 -50.55
C ARG A 625 11.04 -7.80 -50.97
N ARG A 626 11.69 -7.36 -52.04
CA ARG A 626 11.56 -6.02 -52.59
C ARG A 626 10.27 -5.91 -53.39
N SER A 627 9.41 -4.94 -53.04
CA SER A 627 8.26 -4.57 -53.87
C SER A 627 8.57 -3.29 -54.64
N ILE A 628 9.05 -3.44 -55.87
CA ILE A 628 9.38 -2.32 -56.77
C ILE A 628 8.15 -1.43 -57.00
N LEU A 629 6.96 -2.05 -57.10
CA LEU A 629 5.71 -1.33 -57.29
C LEU A 629 5.38 -0.43 -56.09
N LEU A 630 5.54 -0.94 -54.86
CA LEU A 630 5.36 -0.14 -53.65
C LEU A 630 6.37 1.01 -53.61
N GLU A 631 7.65 0.73 -53.85
CA GLU A 631 8.73 1.71 -53.85
C GLU A 631 8.48 2.88 -54.83
N VAL A 632 8.07 2.57 -56.07
CA VAL A 632 7.74 3.58 -57.09
C VAL A 632 6.49 4.38 -56.71
N VAL A 633 5.44 3.72 -56.21
CA VAL A 633 4.20 4.41 -55.79
C VAL A 633 4.48 5.35 -54.63
N VAL A 634 5.19 4.89 -53.59
CA VAL A 634 5.59 5.72 -52.45
C VAL A 634 6.38 6.94 -52.90
N ARG A 635 7.33 6.74 -53.83
CA ARG A 635 8.15 7.82 -54.41
C ARG A 635 7.28 8.91 -55.05
N LEU A 636 6.25 8.51 -55.79
CA LEU A 636 5.36 9.43 -56.49
C LEU A 636 4.46 10.22 -55.52
N ILE A 637 3.93 9.55 -54.49
CA ILE A 637 2.92 10.16 -53.62
C ILE A 637 3.51 10.89 -52.41
N PHE A 638 4.73 10.57 -51.96
CA PHE A 638 5.27 11.06 -50.69
C PHE A 638 5.24 12.59 -50.56
N HIS A 639 5.72 13.32 -51.59
CA HIS A 639 5.73 14.78 -51.58
C HIS A 639 4.32 15.35 -51.65
N THR A 640 3.45 14.74 -52.44
CA THR A 640 2.04 15.13 -52.54
C THR A 640 1.33 14.98 -51.19
N VAL A 641 1.59 13.91 -50.46
CA VAL A 641 1.01 13.68 -49.12
C VAL A 641 1.58 14.66 -48.10
N LEU A 642 2.86 15.03 -48.18
CA LEU A 642 3.45 16.08 -47.33
C LEU A 642 2.87 17.48 -47.63
N VAL A 643 2.66 17.80 -48.91
CA VAL A 643 1.99 19.05 -49.31
C VAL A 643 0.55 19.07 -48.79
N LEU A 644 -0.18 17.96 -48.92
CA LEU A 644 -1.52 17.81 -48.36
C LEU A 644 -1.52 17.97 -46.84
N SER A 645 -0.53 17.41 -46.15
CA SER A 645 -0.35 17.54 -44.70
C SER A 645 -0.19 19.00 -44.26
N VAL A 646 0.63 19.78 -44.98
CA VAL A 646 0.81 21.22 -44.73
C VAL A 646 -0.45 22.02 -45.09
N TYR A 647 -1.12 21.64 -46.18
CA TYR A 647 -2.39 22.25 -46.56
C TYR A 647 -3.45 22.06 -45.46
N LEU A 648 -3.60 20.85 -44.93
CA LEU A 648 -4.56 20.57 -43.84
C LEU A 648 -4.23 21.34 -42.55
N LEU A 649 -2.95 21.53 -42.25
CA LEU A 649 -2.49 22.37 -41.15
C LEU A 649 -2.92 23.83 -41.35
N TRP A 650 -2.67 24.38 -42.54
CA TRP A 650 -2.97 25.78 -42.84
C TRP A 650 -4.47 26.06 -42.97
N ALA A 651 -5.19 25.16 -43.64
CA ALA A 651 -6.61 25.33 -43.95
C ALA A 651 -7.53 25.00 -42.75
N GLY A 652 -7.01 24.37 -41.70
CA GLY A 652 -7.77 23.87 -40.55
C GLY A 652 -8.61 24.91 -39.81
N HIS A 653 -8.30 26.20 -39.93
CA HIS A 653 -9.08 27.27 -39.29
C HIS A 653 -10.46 27.47 -39.95
N ASP A 654 -10.60 27.12 -41.22
CA ASP A 654 -11.81 27.40 -42.01
C ASP A 654 -12.43 26.12 -42.61
N VAL A 655 -11.62 25.10 -42.89
CA VAL A 655 -12.09 23.80 -43.43
C VAL A 655 -11.62 22.65 -42.55
N PRO A 656 -12.18 21.44 -42.72
CA PRO A 656 -11.79 20.29 -41.91
C PRO A 656 -10.28 20.00 -42.01
N GLY A 657 -9.61 19.91 -40.85
CA GLY A 657 -8.14 19.89 -40.79
C GLY A 657 -7.58 20.28 -39.42
N GLY A 658 -6.42 20.93 -39.42
CA GLY A 658 -5.73 21.40 -38.21
C GLY A 658 -4.40 20.69 -37.95
N GLY A 659 -3.72 21.07 -36.87
CA GLY A 659 -2.37 20.59 -36.56
C GLY A 659 -2.30 19.08 -36.35
N PHE A 660 -3.31 18.50 -35.71
CA PHE A 660 -3.34 17.06 -35.43
C PHE A 660 -3.52 16.20 -36.69
N ALA A 661 -4.56 16.49 -37.50
CA ALA A 661 -4.82 15.76 -38.74
C ALA A 661 -3.68 15.92 -39.74
N GLY A 662 -3.17 17.15 -39.92
CA GLY A 662 -1.99 17.42 -40.73
C GLY A 662 -0.78 16.60 -40.28
N GLY A 663 -0.52 16.56 -38.97
CA GLY A 663 0.60 15.82 -38.39
C GLY A 663 0.50 14.31 -38.62
N LEU A 664 -0.71 13.73 -38.49
CA LEU A 664 -0.93 12.31 -38.78
C LEU A 664 -0.77 11.98 -40.26
N VAL A 665 -1.18 12.85 -41.18
CA VAL A 665 -0.97 12.66 -42.63
C VAL A 665 0.53 12.62 -42.95
N ALA A 666 1.33 13.54 -42.38
CA ALA A 666 2.78 13.49 -42.50
C ALA A 666 3.36 12.21 -41.87
N GLY A 667 2.90 11.84 -40.67
CA GLY A 667 3.29 10.58 -40.02
C GLY A 667 3.00 9.35 -40.89
N LEU A 668 1.87 9.32 -41.59
CA LEU A 668 1.51 8.25 -42.52
C LEU A 668 2.43 8.23 -43.75
N ALA A 669 2.81 9.41 -44.29
CA ALA A 669 3.79 9.49 -45.37
C ALA A 669 5.13 8.85 -44.97
N PHE A 670 5.62 9.14 -43.75
CA PHE A 670 6.83 8.51 -43.20
C PHE A 670 6.64 7.02 -42.93
N THR A 671 5.46 6.62 -42.46
CA THR A 671 5.11 5.20 -42.23
C THR A 671 5.17 4.39 -43.52
N ILE A 672 4.54 4.89 -44.58
CA ILE A 672 4.53 4.27 -45.91
C ILE A 672 5.95 4.17 -46.46
N ARG A 673 6.78 5.20 -46.26
CA ARG A 673 8.20 5.19 -46.64
C ARG A 673 9.03 4.17 -45.87
N TYR A 674 8.80 4.04 -44.56
CA TYR A 674 9.40 2.96 -43.76
C TYR A 674 8.98 1.57 -44.25
N LEU A 675 7.70 1.37 -44.61
CA LEU A 675 7.22 0.08 -45.12
C LEU A 675 7.83 -0.29 -46.48
N ALA A 676 8.08 0.70 -47.34
CA ALA A 676 8.69 0.48 -48.65
C ALA A 676 10.20 0.19 -48.58
N GLY A 677 10.90 0.82 -47.63
CA GLY A 677 12.35 0.93 -47.65
C GLY A 677 13.10 0.49 -46.39
N GLY A 678 12.40 0.14 -45.32
CA GLY A 678 12.99 -0.25 -44.05
C GLY A 678 13.63 0.91 -43.26
N ARG A 679 14.47 0.57 -42.27
CA ARG A 679 15.01 1.52 -41.28
C ARG A 679 15.92 2.62 -41.86
N TYR A 680 16.71 2.32 -42.89
CA TYR A 680 17.66 3.26 -43.48
C TYR A 680 16.95 4.31 -44.35
N GLU A 681 15.89 3.92 -45.05
CA GLU A 681 15.06 4.83 -45.86
C GLU A 681 14.27 5.83 -45.02
N LEU A 682 13.78 5.39 -43.85
CA LEU A 682 13.21 6.32 -42.87
C LEU A 682 14.26 7.30 -42.34
N GLY A 683 15.50 6.82 -42.12
CA GLY A 683 16.64 7.62 -41.66
C GLY A 683 17.05 8.74 -42.62
N GLU A 684 16.99 8.49 -43.92
CA GLU A 684 17.23 9.51 -44.95
C GLU A 684 16.05 10.47 -45.13
N ALA A 685 14.81 9.97 -45.00
CA ALA A 685 13.60 10.78 -45.14
C ALA A 685 13.40 11.79 -44.00
N ALA A 686 13.78 11.42 -42.78
CA ALA A 686 13.64 12.23 -41.58
C ALA A 686 15.00 12.31 -40.85
N PRO A 687 15.91 13.20 -41.30
CA PRO A 687 17.26 13.27 -40.74
C PRO A 687 17.28 13.80 -39.29
N VAL A 688 16.21 14.44 -38.84
CA VAL A 688 16.08 15.01 -37.49
C VAL A 688 15.63 13.96 -36.47
N GLY A 689 16.14 14.05 -35.24
CA GLY A 689 15.74 13.14 -34.17
C GLY A 689 14.29 13.37 -33.73
N ALA A 690 13.51 12.31 -33.60
CA ALA A 690 12.10 12.38 -33.17
C ALA A 690 11.90 13.19 -31.88
N GLY A 691 12.77 12.99 -30.87
CA GLY A 691 12.73 13.77 -29.62
C GLY A 691 12.97 15.28 -29.81
N LEU A 692 13.78 15.69 -30.79
CA LEU A 692 13.97 17.12 -31.10
C LEU A 692 12.71 17.71 -31.74
N VAL A 693 12.08 16.97 -32.65
CA VAL A 693 10.82 17.39 -33.30
C VAL A 693 9.70 17.53 -32.27
N ILE A 694 9.58 16.56 -31.35
CA ILE A 694 8.64 16.62 -30.23
C ILE A 694 8.92 17.82 -29.33
N GLY A 695 10.19 18.01 -28.93
CA GLY A 695 10.59 19.11 -28.05
C GLY A 695 10.34 20.48 -28.67
N LEU A 696 10.66 20.65 -29.96
CA LEU A 696 10.39 21.89 -30.70
C LEU A 696 8.89 22.16 -30.80
N GLY A 697 8.09 21.15 -31.14
CA GLY A 697 6.63 21.27 -31.18
C GLY A 697 6.05 21.70 -29.84
N LEU A 698 6.52 21.11 -28.74
CA LEU A 698 6.10 21.46 -27.39
C LEU A 698 6.49 22.90 -27.02
N VAL A 699 7.72 23.32 -27.34
CA VAL A 699 8.18 24.70 -27.11
C VAL A 699 7.32 25.69 -27.88
N ILE A 700 6.97 25.39 -29.14
CA ILE A 700 6.11 26.25 -29.96
C ILE A 700 4.69 26.30 -29.39
N ALA A 701 4.08 25.17 -29.05
CA ALA A 701 2.72 25.13 -28.51
C ALA A 701 2.62 25.83 -27.15
N VAL A 702 3.51 25.51 -26.21
CA VAL A 702 3.54 26.13 -24.86
C VAL A 702 3.92 27.60 -24.96
N GLY A 703 4.91 27.95 -25.78
CA GLY A 703 5.33 29.33 -25.99
C GLY A 703 4.19 30.19 -26.56
N THR A 704 3.44 29.66 -27.53
CA THR A 704 2.27 30.33 -28.09
C THR A 704 1.16 30.48 -27.06
N GLY A 705 0.89 29.45 -26.26
CA GLY A 705 -0.11 29.52 -25.20
C GLY A 705 0.23 30.49 -24.06
N LEU A 706 1.51 30.65 -23.74
CA LEU A 706 1.96 31.61 -22.73
C LEU A 706 2.08 33.05 -23.27
N ALA A 707 2.10 33.24 -24.60
CA ALA A 707 2.29 34.55 -25.20
C ALA A 707 1.19 35.56 -24.79
N GLY A 708 -0.07 35.11 -24.65
CA GLY A 708 -1.15 35.96 -24.16
C GLY A 708 -0.85 36.56 -22.78
N ALA A 709 -0.39 35.74 -21.84
CA ALA A 709 -0.01 36.19 -20.49
C ALA A 709 1.16 37.18 -20.48
N VAL A 710 2.09 37.06 -21.42
CA VAL A 710 3.22 38.01 -21.57
C VAL A 710 2.73 39.38 -22.05
N VAL A 711 1.64 39.43 -22.82
CA VAL A 711 1.05 40.66 -23.36
C VAL A 711 -0.03 41.24 -22.42
N GLY A 712 -0.33 40.57 -21.31
CA GLY A 712 -1.30 41.00 -20.29
C GLY A 712 -2.70 40.38 -20.44
N ASP A 713 -2.88 39.49 -21.41
CA ASP A 713 -4.08 38.70 -21.65
C ASP A 713 -4.09 37.40 -20.81
N ALA A 714 -5.18 36.64 -20.85
CA ALA A 714 -5.22 35.32 -20.22
C ALA A 714 -4.29 34.32 -20.94
N VAL A 715 -3.83 33.31 -20.20
CA VAL A 715 -3.09 32.16 -20.78
C VAL A 715 -3.99 31.45 -21.81
N LEU A 716 -3.42 31.11 -22.97
CA LEU A 716 -4.10 30.50 -24.12
C LEU A 716 -5.18 31.38 -24.78
N GLN A 717 -5.21 32.68 -24.51
CA GLN A 717 -6.09 33.60 -25.22
C GLN A 717 -5.61 33.80 -26.67
N GLY A 718 -6.49 33.54 -27.64
CA GLY A 718 -6.24 33.74 -29.06
C GLY A 718 -6.02 35.21 -29.43
N GLY A 719 -5.13 35.45 -30.38
CA GLY A 719 -4.84 36.77 -30.96
C GLY A 719 -4.85 36.71 -32.47
N SER A 720 -5.27 37.80 -33.13
CA SER A 720 -5.25 37.92 -34.59
C SER A 720 -4.42 39.12 -35.02
N TRP A 721 -3.63 38.94 -36.07
CA TRP A 721 -2.81 39.98 -36.70
C TRP A 721 -3.12 40.04 -38.19
N LYS A 722 -3.14 41.25 -38.76
CA LYS A 722 -3.38 41.45 -40.19
C LYS A 722 -2.22 42.19 -40.85
N PRO A 723 -1.03 41.56 -40.98
CA PRO A 723 0.07 42.19 -41.71
C PRO A 723 -0.27 42.35 -43.20
N GLU A 724 0.03 43.52 -43.75
CA GLU A 724 0.03 43.74 -45.20
C GLU A 724 1.38 43.31 -45.76
N ILE A 725 1.40 42.15 -46.44
CA ILE A 725 2.63 41.67 -47.08
C ILE A 725 2.67 42.20 -48.52
N PRO A 726 3.76 42.88 -48.94
CA PRO A 726 3.94 43.28 -50.34
C PRO A 726 3.78 42.06 -51.26
N LEU A 727 3.02 42.21 -52.35
CA LEU A 727 2.65 41.17 -53.34
C LEU A 727 1.49 40.22 -52.95
N LEU A 728 1.22 39.99 -51.66
CA LEU A 728 0.24 38.99 -51.19
C LEU A 728 -1.03 39.61 -50.57
N GLY A 729 -1.01 40.91 -50.28
CA GLY A 729 -2.16 41.62 -49.69
C GLY A 729 -2.30 41.40 -48.17
N PRO A 730 -3.45 41.76 -47.57
CA PRO A 730 -3.68 41.60 -46.14
C PRO A 730 -3.86 40.12 -45.79
N LEU A 731 -2.90 39.55 -45.06
CA LEU A 731 -3.00 38.18 -44.55
C LEU A 731 -3.54 38.21 -43.13
N LYS A 732 -4.64 37.48 -42.87
CA LYS A 732 -5.12 37.25 -41.49
C LYS A 732 -4.32 36.10 -40.89
N LEU A 733 -3.49 36.40 -39.90
CA LEU A 733 -2.74 35.41 -39.14
C LEU A 733 -3.34 35.30 -37.74
N TYR A 734 -3.53 34.08 -37.28
CA TYR A 734 -4.04 33.79 -35.94
C TYR A 734 -2.95 33.10 -35.13
N SER A 735 -2.83 33.44 -33.84
CA SER A 735 -1.92 32.74 -32.93
C SER A 735 -2.25 31.25 -32.83
N SER A 736 -3.52 30.88 -33.03
CA SER A 736 -3.97 29.48 -33.11
C SER A 736 -3.28 28.67 -34.21
N THR A 737 -2.92 29.27 -35.36
CA THR A 737 -2.16 28.58 -36.41
C THR A 737 -0.75 28.22 -35.93
N LEU A 738 -0.11 29.08 -35.13
CA LEU A 738 1.21 28.80 -34.56
C LEU A 738 1.13 27.71 -33.48
N PHE A 739 0.06 27.73 -32.68
CA PHE A 739 -0.24 26.65 -31.73
C PHE A 739 -0.42 25.30 -32.46
N ASP A 740 -1.18 25.29 -33.55
CA ASP A 740 -1.39 24.14 -34.43
C ASP A 740 -0.08 23.62 -35.07
N VAL A 741 0.85 24.51 -35.43
CA VAL A 741 2.21 24.11 -35.87
C VAL A 741 2.95 23.35 -34.77
N GLY A 742 2.82 23.78 -33.52
CA GLY A 742 3.36 23.08 -32.36
C GLY A 742 2.78 21.66 -32.22
N VAL A 743 1.44 21.55 -32.27
CA VAL A 743 0.70 20.27 -32.24
C VAL A 743 1.14 19.36 -33.38
N TYR A 744 1.21 19.89 -34.60
CA TYR A 744 1.65 19.19 -35.80
C TYR A 744 3.02 18.53 -35.61
N LEU A 745 4.00 19.30 -35.13
CA LEU A 745 5.35 18.80 -34.91
C LEU A 745 5.37 17.72 -33.81
N VAL A 746 4.62 17.88 -32.73
CA VAL A 746 4.50 16.85 -31.69
C VAL A 746 3.96 15.55 -32.28
N VAL A 747 2.87 15.60 -33.05
CA VAL A 747 2.25 14.41 -33.66
C VAL A 747 3.20 13.73 -34.65
N VAL A 748 3.84 14.48 -35.54
CA VAL A 748 4.85 13.94 -36.47
C VAL A 748 5.99 13.28 -35.70
N GLY A 749 6.51 13.96 -34.68
CA GLY A 749 7.58 13.46 -33.85
C GLY A 749 7.21 12.17 -33.11
N VAL A 750 5.99 12.06 -32.58
CA VAL A 750 5.47 10.85 -31.93
C VAL A 750 5.39 9.69 -32.92
N VAL A 751 4.85 9.90 -34.13
CA VAL A 751 4.77 8.83 -35.13
C VAL A 751 6.17 8.36 -35.55
N LEU A 752 7.11 9.29 -35.74
CA LEU A 752 8.51 8.94 -36.05
C LEU A 752 9.15 8.12 -34.90
N ASP A 753 8.91 8.49 -33.66
CA ASP A 753 9.42 7.78 -32.48
C ASP A 753 8.86 6.36 -32.38
N VAL A 754 7.57 6.19 -32.68
CA VAL A 754 6.88 4.89 -32.72
C VAL A 754 7.43 4.01 -33.86
N LEU A 755 7.61 4.54 -35.08
CA LEU A 755 8.19 3.79 -36.20
C LEU A 755 9.63 3.37 -35.93
N ARG A 756 10.40 4.25 -35.30
CA ARG A 756 11.76 3.94 -34.88
C ARG A 756 11.77 2.82 -33.82
N SER A 757 10.93 2.95 -32.80
CA SER A 757 10.91 2.04 -31.65
C SER A 757 10.34 0.65 -31.98
N PHE A 758 9.22 0.57 -32.71
CA PHE A 758 8.60 -0.71 -33.06
C PHE A 758 9.00 -1.24 -34.44
N GLY A 759 9.47 -0.39 -35.34
CA GLY A 759 9.98 -0.81 -36.64
C GLY A 759 11.47 -1.09 -36.57
N SER A 760 12.28 -0.02 -36.60
CA SER A 760 13.72 -0.13 -36.81
C SER A 760 14.48 -0.94 -35.74
N GLU A 761 14.07 -0.82 -34.48
CA GLU A 761 14.71 -1.50 -33.35
C GLU A 761 14.29 -2.98 -33.28
N ILE A 762 13.03 -3.30 -33.57
CA ILE A 762 12.59 -4.70 -33.69
C ILE A 762 13.31 -5.39 -34.84
N ASP A 763 13.40 -4.73 -36.01
CA ASP A 763 14.13 -5.26 -37.17
C ASP A 763 15.60 -5.56 -36.80
N ARG A 764 16.26 -4.66 -36.05
CA ARG A 764 17.64 -4.88 -35.56
C ARG A 764 17.77 -6.09 -34.65
N GLN A 765 16.86 -6.24 -33.69
CA GLN A 765 16.91 -7.38 -32.77
C GLN A 765 16.65 -8.71 -33.51
N VAL A 766 15.79 -8.72 -34.53
CA VAL A 766 15.55 -9.89 -35.38
C VAL A 766 16.80 -10.24 -36.19
N ASP A 767 17.47 -9.23 -36.76
CA ASP A 767 18.75 -9.42 -37.46
C ASP A 767 19.81 -10.01 -36.50
N GLU A 768 19.95 -9.47 -35.28
CA GLU A 768 20.92 -9.94 -34.26
C GLU A 768 20.67 -11.40 -33.84
N GLU A 769 19.41 -11.79 -33.61
CA GLU A 769 19.04 -13.17 -33.26
C GLU A 769 19.29 -14.16 -34.41
N THR A 770 19.08 -13.71 -35.65
CA THR A 770 19.27 -14.53 -36.85
C THR A 770 20.76 -14.75 -37.12
N HIS A 771 21.61 -13.73 -36.93
CA HIS A 771 23.05 -13.82 -37.12
C HIS A 771 23.78 -14.54 -35.96
N GLY A 772 23.25 -14.47 -34.74
CA GLY A 772 23.80 -15.18 -33.57
C GLY A 772 23.59 -16.70 -33.54
N ARG A 773 22.75 -17.25 -34.44
CA ARG A 773 22.41 -18.68 -34.52
C ARG A 773 23.28 -19.51 -35.48
N ARG A 774 24.39 -18.98 -36.00
CA ARG A 774 25.35 -19.79 -36.77
C ARG A 774 26.00 -20.82 -35.82
N PRO A 775 25.91 -22.14 -36.08
CA PRO A 775 26.61 -23.12 -35.26
C PRO A 775 28.11 -22.90 -35.44
N THR A 776 28.81 -22.56 -34.37
CA THR A 776 30.26 -22.74 -34.26
C THR A 776 30.56 -24.18 -34.62
N VAL A 777 31.23 -24.40 -35.76
CA VAL A 777 31.77 -25.69 -36.16
C VAL A 777 32.67 -26.16 -35.02
N GLN A 778 32.19 -27.15 -34.27
CA GLN A 778 32.91 -27.80 -33.20
C GLN A 778 34.13 -28.47 -33.83
N ALA A 779 35.33 -28.00 -33.48
CA ALA A 779 36.58 -28.63 -33.91
C ALA A 779 36.56 -30.10 -33.45
N ALA A 780 36.70 -31.02 -34.40
CA ALA A 780 36.83 -32.44 -34.11
C ALA A 780 38.09 -32.68 -33.25
N PRO A 781 38.06 -33.59 -32.27
CA PRO A 781 39.23 -33.92 -31.49
C PRO A 781 40.24 -34.63 -32.38
N THR A 782 41.49 -34.17 -32.33
CA THR A 782 42.66 -34.82 -32.93
C THR A 782 42.75 -36.26 -32.45
N GLN A 783 42.66 -37.20 -33.38
CA GLN A 783 43.04 -38.60 -33.15
C GLN A 783 44.56 -38.68 -33.10
N ASP A 784 45.11 -39.03 -31.95
CA ASP A 784 46.45 -39.60 -31.85
C ASP A 784 46.47 -40.95 -32.58
N THR A 785 47.27 -41.06 -33.64
CA THR A 785 47.70 -42.37 -34.18
C THR A 785 49.01 -42.79 -33.52
N PRO A 786 49.16 -44.06 -33.11
CA PRO A 786 50.40 -44.57 -32.57
C PRO A 786 51.35 -45.03 -33.68
N SER A 787 52.56 -44.47 -33.71
CA SER A 787 53.80 -45.09 -34.19
C SER A 787 54.99 -44.22 -33.83
#